data_AF-A0A7W1ED80-F1
#
_entry.id   AF-A0A7W1ED80-F1
#
_cell.length_a   1.000
_cell.length_b   1.000
_cell.length_c   1.000
_cell.angle_alpha   90.00
_cell.angle_beta   90.00
_cell.angle_gamma   90.00
#
_symmetry.space_group_name_H-M   'P 1'
#
loop_
_entity.id
_entity.type
_entity.pdbx_description
1 polymer ?
#
loop_
_entity_poly.entity_id
_entity_poly.type
_entity_poly.pdbx_seq_one_letter_code
_entity_poly.pdbx_strand_id
1 'polypeptide(L)'
;MKEIKNSWPEVLLTGSDENAKRIYKKDWSKHLMGPIENWSQSFITILTTAMGSRFPALMLWGSDFIAFFNDGYGTVLGDKQIWALGKPLQEIWPEAWESLYGMLKGVIETGNGSWAEDQIYFLHRKGYPEESYFTFSFARIIDERGGFGGILCTAIETTEKVIGDRRLKSLREIGNRAGTKSTVKEVYAESLAVIKEQSRDIPFAVLLIVSPDGNTVEVFDSICMETPSGSFNLSDIPVLQRVFDNGTAEFIDQIPEGFKHTPIETDQDPVKLTCVLPIKISKTTVSGFLFVGLSPHLPFEDPYRSFLDLLEGQISAVAASAKTQEEARERAKALAELDQMKTAFFSNVSHEFRTPLTLLLAPLEDAMGQNRDQDIHIDRETFESIYRNALRLLKLVNSLLDFSKMEAGRSEASFEPVDLAEYTEGLASQFRAVMEKGNLNLEVEIDTLSEPIFVDRDMWEKIVLNLLSNAMKFTFEGGVKVLLKEFPNEVELIVEDSGIGISKKELPKIFNRFHRVEGAKSRTFEGSGIGLAIVQDMVKIHSGKIKVESTEGKGTSFRITIPKGHAHLPPDKIKTKAVTITTHSKTHGFIEEASRWIPDITNDTDHSRTNSTILVVDDNADMREYLTRVLDKNYNVLAASNGREALQIVKTGQADLIISDIMMPVMNGFELLKKLREQKKDSRLPVIFLSARAGKEATIEGLEAEADDYLIKPFSSKELIARVRTQLALVALQSDLESERQALLIKDEHLKQANSNLQKSNTNLSQFAFVASHDLQEPVRKISTFVQMLDQNLGDMEKSKTYLEKIKYSASRMAVLISDLLSFSELSKTEKVFEKVDLNKIVENIKNDFDLIIEEKHASVQCSALPVINAIPGQMTQLFSNLLSNSLKYVEKDLKPVITISSSLLPIEEIEKNSALSPNKVYYKIEFKDNGIGIDEKYVERIFVMFQRLHSKSEYSGTGIGLAICKKITQNHHGDIYIIPGTQGAVFNVILPTT
;
A
#
# COMPACT_ATOMS: atom_id res chain seq x y z
N MET A 1 22.36 6.85 84.65
CA MET A 1 22.00 5.61 83.90
C MET A 1 22.13 4.43 84.87
N LYS A 2 21.31 3.38 84.76
CA LYS A 2 21.65 2.09 85.41
C LYS A 2 22.63 1.35 84.50
N GLU A 3 23.70 0.77 85.04
CA GLU A 3 24.51 -0.18 84.30
C GLU A 3 23.68 -1.44 84.03
N ILE A 4 23.29 -1.66 82.77
CA ILE A 4 22.79 -2.97 82.33
C ILE A 4 24.02 -3.81 81.97
N LYS A 5 24.61 -4.44 82.98
CA LYS A 5 25.62 -5.50 82.79
C LYS A 5 24.93 -6.81 82.43
N ASN A 6 24.30 -6.84 81.26
CA ASN A 6 24.01 -8.11 80.60
C ASN A 6 25.35 -8.81 80.35
N SER A 7 25.43 -10.10 80.67
CA SER A 7 26.53 -10.93 80.17
C SER A 7 26.45 -10.94 78.64
N TRP A 8 27.59 -11.06 77.97
CA TRP A 8 27.60 -10.87 76.52
C TRP A 8 26.72 -11.87 75.74
N PRO A 9 26.45 -13.12 76.20
CA PRO A 9 25.47 -13.99 75.54
C PRO A 9 24.04 -13.39 75.60
N GLU A 10 23.65 -12.76 76.71
CA GLU A 10 22.33 -12.12 76.87
C GLU A 10 22.15 -10.91 75.95
N VAL A 11 23.24 -10.32 75.40
CA VAL A 11 23.14 -9.23 74.42
C VAL A 11 22.47 -9.70 73.13
N LEU A 12 22.68 -10.95 72.70
CA LEU A 12 21.98 -11.55 71.55
C LEU A 12 20.46 -11.64 71.76
N LEU A 13 19.98 -11.66 73.01
CA LEU A 13 18.56 -11.65 73.36
C LEU A 13 17.95 -10.25 73.43
N THR A 14 18.73 -9.18 73.28
CA THR A 14 18.22 -7.80 73.28
C THR A 14 17.71 -7.32 71.90
N GLY A 15 18.05 -8.05 70.83
CA GLY A 15 17.58 -7.79 69.47
C GLY A 15 16.24 -8.44 69.14
N SER A 16 15.58 -7.95 68.09
CA SER A 16 14.36 -8.55 67.53
C SER A 16 14.61 -9.78 66.68
N ASP A 17 15.83 -9.95 66.16
CA ASP A 17 16.24 -11.02 65.24
C ASP A 17 16.04 -12.43 65.86
N GLU A 18 15.44 -13.36 65.12
CA GLU A 18 15.23 -14.74 65.57
C GLU A 18 16.48 -15.62 65.39
N ASN A 19 17.33 -15.36 64.39
CA ASN A 19 18.60 -16.06 64.24
C ASN A 19 19.56 -15.80 65.41
N ALA A 20 19.63 -14.59 65.96
CA ALA A 20 20.35 -14.27 67.19
C ALA A 20 19.88 -15.13 68.37
N LYS A 21 18.56 -15.34 68.50
CA LYS A 21 17.95 -16.21 69.52
C LYS A 21 18.22 -17.70 69.24
N ARG A 22 18.29 -18.12 67.97
CA ARG A 22 18.71 -19.49 67.57
C ARG A 22 20.18 -19.74 67.89
N ILE A 23 21.06 -18.76 67.68
CA ILE A 23 22.49 -18.82 68.07
C ILE A 23 22.61 -19.01 69.59
N TYR A 24 21.90 -18.20 70.39
CA TYR A 24 21.91 -18.31 71.84
C TYR A 24 21.38 -19.68 72.36
N LYS A 25 20.34 -20.22 71.73
CA LYS A 25 19.68 -21.49 72.16
C LYS A 25 20.42 -22.76 71.72
N LYS A 26 21.40 -22.69 70.82
CA LYS A 26 22.11 -23.85 70.27
C LYS A 26 23.25 -24.30 71.20
N ASP A 27 23.38 -25.60 71.44
CA ASP A 27 24.56 -26.16 72.12
C ASP A 27 25.77 -26.11 71.18
N TRP A 28 26.73 -25.25 71.48
CA TRP A 28 27.99 -25.13 70.75
C TRP A 28 29.16 -25.90 71.38
N SER A 29 28.96 -26.57 72.52
CA SER A 29 30.03 -27.26 73.27
C SER A 29 30.74 -28.36 72.47
N LYS A 30 30.05 -28.95 71.49
CA LYS A 30 30.54 -29.99 70.57
C LYS A 30 30.81 -29.45 69.16
N HIS A 31 30.79 -28.13 68.97
CA HIS A 31 31.00 -27.47 67.68
C HIS A 31 32.46 -27.01 67.52
N LEU A 32 32.87 -26.75 66.28
CA LEU A 32 34.18 -26.14 65.97
C LEU A 32 34.40 -24.76 66.62
N MET A 33 33.33 -24.11 67.07
CA MET A 33 33.37 -22.82 67.77
C MET A 33 33.58 -22.94 69.29
N GLY A 34 33.43 -24.15 69.85
CA GLY A 34 33.40 -24.40 71.29
C GLY A 34 32.20 -23.77 72.02
N PRO A 35 32.12 -23.96 73.36
CA PRO A 35 31.10 -23.35 74.21
C PRO A 35 31.02 -21.84 74.00
N ILE A 36 29.80 -21.29 74.02
CA ILE A 36 29.55 -19.89 73.67
C ILE A 36 30.43 -18.96 74.51
N GLU A 37 30.56 -19.21 75.81
CA GLU A 37 31.33 -18.44 76.79
C GLU A 37 32.79 -18.16 76.41
N ASN A 38 33.38 -18.96 75.52
CA ASN A 38 34.78 -18.87 75.08
C ASN A 38 34.99 -18.10 73.77
N TRP A 39 33.93 -17.57 73.13
CA TRP A 39 34.07 -16.85 71.86
C TRP A 39 34.81 -15.51 72.02
N SER A 40 35.52 -15.08 70.97
CA SER A 40 36.35 -13.88 71.04
C SER A 40 35.52 -12.59 70.96
N GLN A 41 36.00 -11.52 71.61
CA GLN A 41 35.32 -10.22 71.60
C GLN A 41 35.15 -9.66 70.19
N SER A 42 36.09 -9.93 69.28
CA SER A 42 36.00 -9.53 67.87
C SER A 42 34.85 -10.24 67.16
N PHE A 43 34.73 -11.56 67.35
CA PHE A 43 33.61 -12.35 66.84
C PHE A 43 32.27 -11.80 67.35
N ILE A 44 32.14 -11.62 68.67
CA ILE A 44 30.90 -11.17 69.31
C ILE A 44 30.47 -9.78 68.81
N THR A 45 31.43 -8.87 68.64
CA THR A 45 31.17 -7.49 68.19
C THR A 45 30.68 -7.45 66.74
N ILE A 46 31.29 -8.21 65.83
CA ILE A 46 30.83 -8.28 64.44
C ILE A 46 29.52 -9.08 64.31
N LEU A 47 29.35 -10.17 65.07
CA LEU A 47 28.12 -10.95 65.08
C LEU A 47 26.93 -10.10 65.52
N THR A 48 27.02 -9.42 66.67
CA THR A 48 25.95 -8.54 67.16
C THR A 48 25.66 -7.38 66.20
N THR A 49 26.67 -6.85 65.52
CA THR A 49 26.49 -5.85 64.45
C THR A 49 25.74 -6.43 63.25
N ALA A 50 26.06 -7.67 62.84
CA ALA A 50 25.39 -8.35 61.73
C ALA A 50 23.93 -8.71 62.05
N MET A 51 23.65 -9.24 63.25
CA MET A 51 22.27 -9.51 63.70
C MET A 51 21.44 -8.23 63.86
N GLY A 52 22.08 -7.10 64.20
CA GLY A 52 21.44 -5.78 64.27
C GLY A 52 21.27 -5.08 62.92
N SER A 53 21.81 -5.63 61.83
CA SER A 53 21.73 -5.04 60.49
C SER A 53 20.33 -5.14 59.89
N ARG A 54 19.89 -4.08 59.19
CA ARG A 54 18.68 -4.11 58.34
C ARG A 54 18.96 -4.63 56.92
N PHE A 55 20.21 -4.74 56.51
CA PHE A 55 20.59 -5.41 55.27
C PHE A 55 20.75 -6.91 55.52
N PRO A 56 20.42 -7.80 54.55
CA PRO A 56 20.78 -9.21 54.62
C PRO A 56 22.29 -9.37 54.84
N ALA A 57 22.66 -9.93 55.99
CA ALA A 57 24.04 -10.02 56.44
C ALA A 57 24.42 -11.48 56.76
N LEU A 58 25.51 -11.94 56.13
CA LEU A 58 26.14 -13.24 56.33
C LEU A 58 27.56 -13.01 56.84
N MET A 59 27.84 -13.45 58.05
CA MET A 59 29.17 -13.51 58.65
C MET A 59 29.75 -14.92 58.48
N LEU A 60 30.90 -15.02 57.83
CA LEU A 60 31.68 -16.24 57.64
C LEU A 60 32.88 -16.18 58.57
N TRP A 61 33.05 -17.16 59.47
CA TRP A 61 34.13 -17.16 60.46
C TRP A 61 35.13 -18.31 60.26
N GLY A 62 36.41 -18.02 60.52
CA GLY A 62 37.53 -18.95 60.43
C GLY A 62 37.91 -19.34 58.99
N SER A 63 38.87 -20.26 58.87
CA SER A 63 39.26 -20.89 57.60
C SER A 63 38.14 -21.68 56.92
N ASP A 64 37.20 -22.17 57.72
CA ASP A 64 36.18 -23.13 57.31
C ASP A 64 34.88 -22.43 56.89
N PHE A 65 34.88 -21.09 56.85
CA PHE A 65 33.78 -20.21 56.47
C PHE A 65 32.45 -20.58 57.16
N ILE A 66 32.49 -20.70 58.49
CA ILE A 66 31.34 -21.05 59.32
C ILE A 66 30.31 -19.90 59.29
N ALA A 67 29.11 -20.18 58.78
CA ALA A 67 28.09 -19.20 58.47
C ALA A 67 27.20 -18.84 59.67
N PHE A 68 27.11 -17.54 59.97
CA PHE A 68 26.14 -16.92 60.87
C PHE A 68 25.42 -15.82 60.10
N PHE A 69 24.09 -15.73 60.22
CA PHE A 69 23.29 -14.83 59.37
C PHE A 69 22.11 -14.25 60.14
N ASN A 70 21.69 -13.04 59.77
CA ASN A 70 20.48 -12.40 60.30
C ASN A 70 19.23 -12.91 59.57
N ASP A 71 18.05 -12.59 60.11
CA ASP A 71 16.75 -12.92 59.50
C ASP A 71 16.63 -12.42 58.06
N GLY A 72 17.25 -11.27 57.75
CA GLY A 72 17.31 -10.71 56.40
C GLY A 72 18.05 -11.57 55.38
N TYR A 73 19.11 -12.28 55.77
CA TYR A 73 19.78 -13.28 54.91
C TYR A 73 19.16 -14.67 55.05
N GLY A 74 18.33 -14.90 56.07
CA GLY A 74 17.45 -16.06 56.16
C GLY A 74 16.52 -16.22 54.94
N THR A 75 16.05 -15.12 54.34
CA THR A 75 15.25 -15.17 53.10
C THR A 75 16.06 -15.65 51.90
N VAL A 76 17.30 -15.18 51.74
CA VAL A 76 18.24 -15.58 50.67
C VAL A 76 18.47 -17.09 50.69
N LEU A 77 18.54 -17.69 51.89
CA LEU A 77 18.73 -19.12 52.11
C LEU A 77 17.49 -19.99 51.79
N GLY A 78 16.29 -19.41 51.68
CA GLY A 78 15.04 -20.16 51.51
C GLY A 78 14.87 -21.25 52.57
N ASP A 79 14.58 -22.48 52.16
CA ASP A 79 14.43 -23.64 53.04
C ASP A 79 15.71 -23.97 53.85
N LYS A 80 16.90 -23.63 53.32
CA LYS A 80 18.18 -23.95 53.96
C LYS A 80 18.37 -23.22 55.30
N GLN A 81 17.66 -22.12 55.53
CA GLN A 81 17.76 -21.34 56.77
C GLN A 81 17.51 -22.17 58.04
N ILE A 82 16.73 -23.25 57.94
CA ILE A 82 16.33 -24.11 59.06
C ILE A 82 17.54 -24.87 59.65
N TRP A 83 18.55 -25.21 58.83
CA TRP A 83 19.70 -26.03 59.24
C TRP A 83 21.08 -25.38 58.98
N ALA A 84 21.17 -24.37 58.11
CA ALA A 84 22.44 -23.75 57.71
C ALA A 84 23.19 -23.00 58.84
N LEU A 85 22.55 -22.71 59.98
CA LEU A 85 23.11 -21.87 61.03
C LEU A 85 24.32 -22.53 61.73
N GLY A 86 25.50 -21.97 61.50
CA GLY A 86 26.79 -22.48 61.96
C GLY A 86 27.36 -23.61 61.10
N LYS A 87 26.95 -23.75 59.83
CA LYS A 87 27.57 -24.68 58.87
C LYS A 87 28.64 -24.01 58.00
N PRO A 88 29.64 -24.74 57.47
CA PRO A 88 30.53 -24.23 56.42
C PRO A 88 29.73 -23.78 55.20
N LEU A 89 30.11 -22.65 54.58
CA LEU A 89 29.40 -22.15 53.40
C LEU A 89 29.35 -23.16 52.24
N GLN A 90 30.38 -24.01 52.10
CA GLN A 90 30.43 -25.08 51.09
C GLN A 90 29.35 -26.16 51.31
N GLU A 91 28.92 -26.42 52.55
CA GLU A 91 27.79 -27.32 52.81
C GLU A 91 26.44 -26.66 52.47
N ILE A 92 26.36 -25.33 52.58
CA ILE A 92 25.14 -24.55 52.37
C ILE A 92 24.90 -24.33 50.87
N TRP A 93 25.95 -23.95 50.12
CA TRP A 93 25.89 -23.64 48.70
C TRP A 93 26.92 -24.44 47.87
N PRO A 94 26.91 -25.79 47.90
CA PRO A 94 27.79 -26.60 47.05
C PRO A 94 27.63 -26.28 45.56
N GLU A 95 26.42 -25.90 45.13
CA GLU A 95 26.11 -25.54 43.74
C GLU A 95 26.73 -24.21 43.28
N ALA A 96 27.08 -23.31 44.21
CA ALA A 96 27.70 -22.02 43.92
C ALA A 96 29.18 -21.93 44.37
N TRP A 97 29.71 -22.98 45.00
CA TRP A 97 30.96 -22.92 45.77
C TRP A 97 32.17 -22.47 44.95
N GLU A 98 32.39 -22.99 43.75
CA GLU A 98 33.54 -22.62 42.90
C GLU A 98 33.58 -21.11 42.61
N SER A 99 32.43 -20.51 42.31
CA SER A 99 32.30 -19.07 42.05
C SER A 99 32.48 -18.23 43.32
N LEU A 100 31.82 -18.61 44.42
CA LEU A 100 31.90 -17.90 45.70
C LEU A 100 33.32 -17.97 46.29
N TYR A 101 33.95 -19.15 46.27
CA TYR A 101 35.29 -19.37 46.81
C TYR A 101 36.34 -18.51 46.11
N GLY A 102 36.25 -18.31 44.80
CA GLY A 102 37.13 -17.39 44.06
C GLY A 102 37.07 -15.95 44.61
N MET A 103 35.87 -15.43 44.89
CA MET A 103 35.69 -14.10 45.46
C MET A 103 36.14 -14.00 46.92
N LEU A 104 35.82 -15.00 47.75
CA LEU A 104 36.22 -15.06 49.16
C LEU A 104 37.75 -15.16 49.30
N LYS A 105 38.39 -15.97 48.47
CA LYS A 105 39.85 -16.10 48.41
C LYS A 105 40.52 -14.77 48.03
N GLY A 106 39.97 -14.03 47.06
CA GLY A 106 40.46 -12.70 46.69
C GLY A 106 40.48 -11.69 47.84
N VAL A 107 39.47 -11.72 48.72
CA VAL A 107 39.41 -10.88 49.93
C VAL A 107 40.46 -11.28 50.96
N ILE A 108 40.76 -12.57 51.08
CA ILE A 108 41.83 -13.08 51.97
C ILE A 108 43.21 -12.65 51.45
N GLU A 109 43.51 -12.91 50.18
CA GLU A 109 44.83 -12.69 49.58
C GLU A 109 45.17 -11.21 49.38
N THR A 110 44.20 -10.38 49.00
CA THR A 110 44.44 -8.93 48.78
C THR A 110 44.22 -8.08 50.03
N GLY A 111 43.43 -8.57 51.00
CA GLY A 111 42.98 -7.79 52.16
C GLY A 111 41.94 -6.71 51.87
N ASN A 112 41.64 -6.44 50.60
CA ASN A 112 40.62 -5.49 50.18
C ASN A 112 39.23 -6.15 50.14
N GLY A 113 38.17 -5.35 50.29
CA GLY A 113 36.82 -5.83 50.05
C GLY A 113 36.57 -6.06 48.55
N SER A 114 35.69 -7.01 48.23
CA SER A 114 35.24 -7.30 46.86
C SER A 114 33.74 -7.04 46.73
N TRP A 115 33.28 -6.79 45.51
CA TRP A 115 31.86 -6.63 45.19
C TRP A 115 31.55 -7.26 43.84
N ALA A 116 30.30 -7.65 43.66
CA ALA A 116 29.72 -8.09 42.39
C ALA A 116 28.28 -7.59 42.33
N GLU A 117 27.81 -7.16 41.17
CA GLU A 117 26.46 -6.62 40.95
C GLU A 117 25.70 -7.49 39.95
N ASP A 118 24.41 -7.73 40.23
CA ASP A 118 23.50 -8.56 39.42
C ASP A 118 24.15 -9.89 38.98
N GLN A 119 24.90 -10.53 39.90
CA GLN A 119 25.59 -11.78 39.64
C GLN A 119 24.61 -12.96 39.73
N ILE A 120 24.50 -13.71 38.64
CA ILE A 120 23.62 -14.88 38.53
C ILE A 120 24.15 -16.10 39.29
N TYR A 121 23.24 -16.81 39.95
CA TYR A 121 23.40 -18.13 40.53
C TYR A 121 22.14 -18.99 40.28
N PHE A 122 22.31 -20.31 40.20
CA PHE A 122 21.21 -21.29 40.18
C PHE A 122 21.17 -22.00 41.53
N LEU A 123 20.21 -21.67 42.38
CA LEU A 123 20.23 -22.04 43.81
C LEU A 123 19.11 -23.02 44.19
N HIS A 124 19.47 -24.15 44.82
CA HIS A 124 18.52 -25.17 45.27
C HIS A 124 17.89 -24.82 46.63
N ARG A 125 17.05 -23.78 46.68
CA ARG A 125 16.55 -23.19 47.95
C ARG A 125 15.02 -23.22 48.14
N LYS A 126 14.27 -23.68 47.14
CA LYS A 126 12.79 -23.81 47.13
C LYS A 126 12.31 -25.17 46.57
N GLY A 127 13.15 -26.21 46.68
CA GLY A 127 12.91 -27.52 46.07
C GLY A 127 13.22 -27.67 44.58
N TYR A 128 13.68 -26.60 43.91
CA TYR A 128 14.16 -26.59 42.51
C TYR A 128 15.40 -25.67 42.38
N PRO A 129 16.21 -25.79 41.30
CA PRO A 129 17.29 -24.86 41.00
C PRO A 129 16.75 -23.52 40.48
N GLU A 130 16.76 -22.48 41.31
CA GLU A 130 16.19 -21.17 40.98
C GLU A 130 17.22 -20.21 40.35
N GLU A 131 16.93 -19.65 39.16
CA GLU A 131 17.70 -18.55 38.57
C GLU A 131 17.53 -17.30 39.45
N SER A 132 18.58 -16.98 40.20
CA SER A 132 18.59 -15.93 41.21
C SER A 132 19.74 -14.96 40.93
N TYR A 133 19.49 -13.65 41.07
CA TYR A 133 20.49 -12.61 40.85
C TYR A 133 20.79 -11.87 42.16
N PHE A 134 22.07 -11.65 42.45
CA PHE A 134 22.51 -11.00 43.69
C PHE A 134 23.59 -9.95 43.46
N THR A 135 23.46 -8.84 44.18
CA THR A 135 24.54 -7.89 44.40
C THR A 135 25.15 -8.16 45.77
N PHE A 136 26.44 -8.51 45.78
CA PHE A 136 27.21 -8.86 46.98
C PHE A 136 28.28 -7.80 47.27
N SER A 137 28.53 -7.55 48.56
CA SER A 137 29.75 -6.91 49.05
C SER A 137 30.37 -7.76 50.15
N PHE A 138 31.66 -8.09 50.00
CA PHE A 138 32.44 -8.89 50.95
C PHE A 138 33.53 -8.01 51.58
N ALA A 139 33.48 -7.85 52.91
CA ALA A 139 34.46 -7.13 53.70
C ALA A 139 35.24 -8.09 54.61
N ARG A 140 36.57 -7.93 54.69
CA ARG A 140 37.42 -8.73 55.57
C ARG A 140 37.20 -8.36 57.05
N ILE A 141 37.04 -9.38 57.89
CA ILE A 141 37.03 -9.26 59.35
C ILE A 141 38.44 -9.52 59.88
N ILE A 142 38.90 -8.64 60.77
CA ILE A 142 40.20 -8.73 61.46
C ILE A 142 39.94 -9.20 62.90
N ASP A 143 40.77 -10.12 63.39
CA ASP A 143 40.70 -10.61 64.78
C ASP A 143 41.48 -9.73 65.77
N GLU A 144 41.36 -10.00 67.08
CA GLU A 144 42.05 -9.24 68.14
C GLU A 144 43.60 -9.36 68.13
N ARG A 145 44.17 -10.14 67.22
CA ARG A 145 45.63 -10.29 66.99
C ARG A 145 46.09 -9.62 65.69
N GLY A 146 45.17 -8.99 64.93
CA GLY A 146 45.43 -8.41 63.61
C GLY A 146 45.40 -9.42 62.46
N GLY A 147 44.94 -10.66 62.71
CA GLY A 147 44.89 -11.74 61.73
C GLY A 147 43.68 -11.67 60.79
N PHE A 148 43.29 -12.84 60.27
CA PHE A 148 42.06 -13.02 59.51
C PHE A 148 41.06 -13.75 60.41
N GLY A 149 40.03 -13.03 60.86
CA GLY A 149 38.94 -13.62 61.62
C GLY A 149 37.88 -14.25 60.72
N GLY A 150 37.61 -13.64 59.56
CA GLY A 150 36.53 -14.07 58.67
C GLY A 150 36.17 -13.03 57.61
N ILE A 151 34.98 -13.16 57.03
CA ILE A 151 34.41 -12.24 56.04
C ILE A 151 32.98 -11.87 56.46
N LEU A 152 32.65 -10.58 56.41
CA LEU A 152 31.28 -10.08 56.48
C LEU A 152 30.78 -9.84 55.05
N CYS A 153 29.69 -10.51 54.69
CA CYS A 153 29.01 -10.35 53.42
C CYS A 153 27.68 -9.63 53.64
N THR A 154 27.41 -8.59 52.85
CA THR A 154 26.03 -8.11 52.63
C THR A 154 25.55 -8.56 51.25
N ALA A 155 24.32 -9.05 51.19
CA ALA A 155 23.68 -9.50 49.96
C ALA A 155 22.40 -8.71 49.72
N ILE A 156 22.14 -8.35 48.46
CA ILE A 156 20.87 -7.80 48.02
C ILE A 156 20.42 -8.67 46.84
N GLU A 157 19.24 -9.27 46.95
CA GLU A 157 18.65 -10.01 45.84
C GLU A 157 18.04 -9.04 44.83
N THR A 158 18.40 -9.20 43.56
CA THR A 158 17.97 -8.36 42.43
C THR A 158 17.23 -9.16 41.36
N THR A 159 16.92 -10.44 41.63
CA THR A 159 16.20 -11.38 40.76
C THR A 159 15.00 -10.76 40.03
N GLU A 160 14.06 -10.16 40.76
CA GLU A 160 12.86 -9.53 40.17
C GLU A 160 13.17 -8.38 39.20
N LYS A 161 14.14 -7.52 39.56
CA LYS A 161 14.60 -6.39 38.74
C LYS A 161 15.19 -6.90 37.42
N VAL A 162 16.18 -7.79 37.49
CA VAL A 162 16.93 -8.26 36.31
C VAL A 162 16.02 -9.04 35.36
N ILE A 163 15.12 -9.87 35.88
CA ILE A 163 14.13 -10.60 35.08
C ILE A 163 13.08 -9.65 34.50
N GLY A 164 12.63 -8.66 35.26
CA GLY A 164 11.71 -7.60 34.80
C GLY A 164 12.28 -6.81 33.62
N ASP A 165 13.52 -6.32 33.76
CA ASP A 165 14.23 -5.58 32.71
C ASP A 165 14.45 -6.43 31.45
N ARG A 166 14.79 -7.72 31.60
CA ARG A 166 14.95 -8.70 30.51
C ARG A 166 13.64 -8.94 29.75
N ARG A 167 12.52 -9.11 30.47
CA ARG A 167 11.19 -9.31 29.90
C ARG A 167 10.65 -8.06 29.20
N LEU A 168 10.81 -6.89 29.81
CA LEU A 168 10.45 -5.60 29.21
C LEU A 168 11.26 -5.31 27.94
N LYS A 169 12.56 -5.65 27.93
CA LYS A 169 13.40 -5.57 26.73
C LYS A 169 12.85 -6.48 25.62
N SER A 170 12.51 -7.73 25.91
CA SER A 170 11.91 -8.66 24.92
C SER A 170 10.64 -8.09 24.28
N LEU A 171 9.69 -7.61 25.08
CA LEU A 171 8.43 -7.03 24.59
C LEU A 171 8.67 -5.78 23.73
N ARG A 172 9.65 -4.94 24.10
CA ARG A 172 10.02 -3.73 23.36
C ARG A 172 10.68 -4.07 22.02
N GLU A 173 11.62 -5.02 21.99
CA GLU A 173 12.30 -5.39 20.74
C GLU A 173 11.36 -6.11 19.75
N ILE A 174 10.38 -6.89 20.23
CA ILE A 174 9.30 -7.41 19.38
C ILE A 174 8.50 -6.24 18.78
N GLY A 175 8.08 -5.28 19.61
CA GLY A 175 7.33 -4.10 19.17
C GLY A 175 8.07 -3.28 18.11
N ASN A 176 9.37 -3.11 18.27
CA ASN A 176 10.21 -2.37 17.31
C ASN A 176 10.48 -3.16 16.02
N ARG A 177 10.94 -4.42 16.13
CA ARG A 177 11.42 -5.20 14.98
C ARG A 177 10.29 -5.79 14.16
N ALA A 178 9.27 -6.35 14.80
CA ALA A 178 8.11 -6.89 14.10
C ALA A 178 7.15 -5.75 13.66
N GLY A 179 7.05 -4.67 14.44
CA GLY A 179 6.17 -3.53 14.15
C GLY A 179 6.47 -2.74 12.86
N THR A 180 7.63 -2.96 12.23
CA THR A 180 8.01 -2.37 10.94
C THR A 180 7.68 -3.24 9.73
N LYS A 181 7.15 -4.46 9.94
CA LYS A 181 6.94 -5.45 8.86
C LYS A 181 5.58 -5.31 8.19
N SER A 182 5.52 -5.66 6.89
CA SER A 182 4.34 -5.46 6.05
C SER A 182 3.48 -6.72 5.88
N THR A 183 3.93 -7.89 6.33
CA THR A 183 3.21 -9.16 6.24
C THR A 183 3.25 -9.94 7.56
N VAL A 184 2.24 -10.77 7.81
CA VAL A 184 2.13 -11.58 9.03
C VAL A 184 3.31 -12.58 9.16
N LYS A 185 3.80 -13.14 8.05
CA LYS A 185 4.95 -14.07 8.08
C LYS A 185 6.26 -13.37 8.49
N GLU A 186 6.49 -12.11 8.09
CA GLU A 186 7.65 -11.33 8.55
C GLU A 186 7.56 -10.96 10.05
N VAL A 187 6.36 -10.60 10.53
CA VAL A 187 6.08 -10.35 11.96
C VAL A 187 6.42 -11.58 12.80
N TYR A 188 6.01 -12.76 12.34
CA TYR A 188 6.25 -14.03 13.01
C TYR A 188 7.75 -14.37 13.06
N ALA A 189 8.49 -14.15 11.96
CA ALA A 189 9.94 -14.39 11.90
C ALA A 189 10.73 -13.50 12.87
N GLU A 190 10.46 -12.19 12.94
CA GLU A 190 11.13 -11.31 13.92
C GLU A 190 10.74 -11.63 15.37
N SER A 191 9.49 -12.01 15.61
CA SER A 191 9.03 -12.38 16.95
C SER A 191 9.79 -13.59 17.49
N LEU A 192 9.97 -14.63 16.67
CA LEU A 192 10.86 -15.75 17.01
C LEU A 192 12.31 -15.32 17.15
N ALA A 193 12.85 -14.48 16.25
CA ALA A 193 14.23 -14.03 16.36
C ALA A 193 14.53 -13.33 17.71
N VAL A 194 13.63 -12.45 18.19
CA VAL A 194 13.77 -11.81 19.51
C VAL A 194 13.63 -12.80 20.67
N ILE A 195 12.72 -13.78 20.57
CA ILE A 195 12.58 -14.85 21.58
C ILE A 195 13.87 -15.69 21.64
N LYS A 196 14.47 -16.01 20.48
CA LYS A 196 15.72 -16.78 20.37
C LYS A 196 16.91 -16.04 20.99
N GLU A 197 16.96 -14.73 20.86
CA GLU A 197 17.98 -13.87 21.47
C GLU A 197 17.85 -13.77 23.00
N GLN A 198 16.70 -14.14 23.58
CA GLN A 198 16.39 -13.99 25.01
C GLN A 198 15.74 -15.25 25.63
N SER A 199 16.19 -16.43 25.21
CA SER A 199 15.59 -17.74 25.52
C SER A 199 15.56 -18.17 27.00
N ARG A 200 16.15 -17.42 27.94
CA ARG A 200 16.13 -17.75 29.39
C ARG A 200 14.72 -17.76 30.01
N ASP A 201 13.82 -16.92 29.50
CA ASP A 201 12.41 -16.89 29.91
C ASP A 201 11.52 -17.83 29.06
N ILE A 202 12.02 -18.31 27.92
CA ILE A 202 11.30 -19.14 26.94
C ILE A 202 12.30 -20.11 26.29
N PRO A 203 12.59 -21.28 26.91
CA PRO A 203 13.64 -22.19 26.44
C PRO A 203 13.39 -22.75 25.03
N PHE A 204 12.12 -22.92 24.66
CA PHE A 204 11.70 -23.29 23.31
C PHE A 204 10.44 -22.53 22.89
N ALA A 205 10.27 -22.32 21.60
CA ALA A 205 9.07 -21.71 21.02
C ALA A 205 8.79 -22.27 19.62
N VAL A 206 7.51 -22.39 19.25
CA VAL A 206 7.05 -22.75 17.91
C VAL A 206 5.97 -21.77 17.49
N LEU A 207 6.09 -21.20 16.28
CA LEU A 207 4.99 -20.48 15.66
C LEU A 207 4.24 -21.38 14.68
N LEU A 208 2.92 -21.33 14.83
CA LEU A 208 1.95 -22.09 14.05
C LEU A 208 1.05 -21.09 13.31
N ILE A 209 0.72 -21.35 12.04
CA ILE A 209 -0.22 -20.57 11.23
C ILE A 209 -1.49 -21.40 11.05
N VAL A 210 -2.66 -20.80 11.27
CA VAL A 210 -3.95 -21.42 10.97
C VAL A 210 -4.32 -21.14 9.50
N SER A 211 -4.85 -22.14 8.80
CA SER A 211 -5.30 -21.99 7.41
C SER A 211 -6.57 -21.12 7.30
N PRO A 212 -6.84 -20.46 6.15
CA PRO A 212 -7.97 -19.53 6.01
C PRO A 212 -9.37 -20.14 6.21
N ASP A 213 -9.49 -21.47 6.13
CA ASP A 213 -10.70 -22.25 6.41
C ASP A 213 -10.82 -22.73 7.86
N GLY A 214 -9.81 -22.48 8.70
CA GLY A 214 -9.79 -22.79 10.14
C GLY A 214 -9.51 -24.24 10.52
N ASN A 215 -9.43 -25.17 9.55
CA ASN A 215 -9.36 -26.62 9.85
C ASN A 215 -7.93 -27.15 10.01
N THR A 216 -6.91 -26.49 9.43
CA THR A 216 -5.53 -26.99 9.42
C THR A 216 -4.53 -25.98 9.97
N VAL A 217 -3.38 -26.50 10.41
CA VAL A 217 -2.29 -25.74 11.01
C VAL A 217 -0.99 -26.08 10.29
N GLU A 218 -0.23 -25.06 9.90
CA GLU A 218 1.12 -25.15 9.32
C GLU A 218 2.16 -24.73 10.37
N VAL A 219 3.25 -25.49 10.55
CA VAL A 219 4.40 -25.02 11.33
C VAL A 219 5.12 -23.93 10.51
N PHE A 220 5.24 -22.73 11.05
CA PHE A 220 5.94 -21.63 10.40
C PHE A 220 7.45 -21.74 10.61
N ASP A 221 7.89 -21.74 11.87
CA ASP A 221 9.28 -21.91 12.29
C ASP A 221 9.35 -22.24 13.81
N SER A 222 10.50 -22.69 14.30
CA SER A 222 10.69 -23.14 15.69
C SER A 222 12.09 -22.88 16.25
N ILE A 223 12.17 -22.85 17.58
CA ILE A 223 13.39 -22.67 18.38
C ILE A 223 13.45 -23.83 19.38
N CYS A 224 14.57 -24.56 19.39
CA CYS A 224 14.83 -25.66 20.33
C CYS A 224 13.74 -26.75 20.37
N MET A 225 13.11 -26.98 19.21
CA MET A 225 12.06 -27.97 19.04
C MET A 225 12.26 -28.73 17.71
N GLU A 226 12.11 -30.05 17.76
CA GLU A 226 11.70 -30.84 16.60
C GLU A 226 10.17 -30.78 16.50
N THR A 227 9.65 -30.54 15.30
CA THR A 227 8.21 -30.37 15.03
C THR A 227 7.71 -31.35 13.97
N PRO A 228 6.39 -31.58 13.84
CA PRO A 228 5.81 -32.27 12.70
C PRO A 228 6.16 -31.60 11.37
N SER A 229 6.32 -32.38 10.31
CA SER A 229 6.63 -31.90 8.96
C SER A 229 5.36 -31.63 8.15
N GLY A 230 5.17 -30.37 7.73
CA GLY A 230 4.03 -29.95 6.91
C GLY A 230 2.83 -29.51 7.74
N SER A 231 1.63 -29.54 7.13
CA SER A 231 0.37 -29.17 7.78
C SER A 231 -0.39 -30.37 8.34
N PHE A 232 -1.06 -30.19 9.47
CA PHE A 232 -1.91 -31.18 10.16
C PHE A 232 -3.26 -30.55 10.53
N ASN A 233 -4.26 -31.34 10.96
CA ASN A 233 -5.57 -30.78 11.32
C ASN A 233 -5.53 -30.19 12.73
N LEU A 234 -6.26 -29.09 12.94
CA LEU A 234 -6.37 -28.43 14.25
C LEU A 234 -6.91 -29.39 15.33
N SER A 235 -7.80 -30.30 14.93
CA SER A 235 -8.40 -31.35 15.76
C SER A 235 -7.41 -32.39 16.28
N ASP A 236 -6.27 -32.58 15.59
CA ASP A 236 -5.32 -33.65 15.90
C ASP A 236 -4.53 -33.33 17.18
N ILE A 237 -4.54 -32.07 17.62
CA ILE A 237 -3.91 -31.58 18.85
C ILE A 237 -4.97 -30.85 19.68
N PRO A 238 -5.67 -31.54 20.61
CA PRO A 238 -6.86 -31.01 21.28
C PRO A 238 -6.69 -29.70 22.07
N VAL A 239 -5.46 -29.33 22.47
CA VAL A 239 -5.18 -28.02 23.09
C VAL A 239 -5.19 -26.88 22.08
N LEU A 240 -4.72 -27.08 20.83
CA LEU A 240 -4.80 -26.05 19.79
C LEU A 240 -6.26 -25.74 19.44
N GLN A 241 -7.10 -26.78 19.31
CA GLN A 241 -8.54 -26.63 19.11
C GLN A 241 -9.20 -25.79 20.23
N ARG A 242 -8.94 -26.12 21.51
CA ARG A 242 -9.50 -25.35 22.64
C ARG A 242 -9.02 -23.90 22.67
N VAL A 243 -7.76 -23.65 22.35
CA VAL A 243 -7.21 -22.27 22.29
C VAL A 243 -7.76 -21.49 21.10
N PHE A 244 -8.06 -22.16 19.98
CA PHE A 244 -8.77 -21.57 18.85
C PHE A 244 -10.21 -21.19 19.20
N ASP A 245 -10.97 -22.15 19.76
CA ASP A 245 -12.40 -21.99 20.07
C ASP A 245 -12.66 -20.94 21.15
N ASN A 246 -11.83 -20.91 22.20
CA ASN A 246 -11.98 -19.97 23.32
C ASN A 246 -11.23 -18.65 23.13
N GLY A 247 -10.20 -18.61 22.27
CA GLY A 247 -9.33 -17.45 22.12
C GLY A 247 -8.53 -17.09 23.38
N THR A 248 -8.28 -18.05 24.28
CA THR A 248 -7.55 -17.85 25.55
C THR A 248 -6.33 -18.75 25.63
N ALA A 249 -5.25 -18.27 26.25
CA ALA A 249 -4.06 -19.08 26.52
C ALA A 249 -4.39 -20.31 27.39
N GLU A 250 -3.82 -21.46 27.04
CA GLU A 250 -3.94 -22.71 27.82
C GLU A 250 -2.56 -23.25 28.22
N PHE A 251 -2.48 -23.81 29.43
CA PHE A 251 -1.26 -24.39 30.01
C PHE A 251 -1.35 -25.92 29.99
N ILE A 252 -0.23 -26.58 29.68
CA ILE A 252 -0.13 -28.03 29.55
C ILE A 252 1.16 -28.57 30.16
N ASP A 253 1.02 -29.59 31.00
CA ASP A 253 2.08 -30.25 31.77
C ASP A 253 2.90 -31.28 30.95
N GLN A 254 2.56 -31.47 29.68
CA GLN A 254 3.22 -32.40 28.76
C GLN A 254 3.27 -31.80 27.36
N ILE A 255 4.40 -32.01 26.68
CA ILE A 255 4.59 -31.63 25.27
C ILE A 255 3.71 -32.55 24.39
N PRO A 256 2.94 -32.03 23.42
CA PRO A 256 2.11 -32.85 22.54
C PRO A 256 2.91 -33.85 21.69
N GLU A 257 2.29 -34.99 21.36
CA GLU A 257 2.90 -36.01 20.50
C GLU A 257 3.28 -35.43 19.12
N GLY A 258 4.44 -35.83 18.60
CA GLY A 258 5.03 -35.26 17.39
C GLY A 258 5.90 -34.01 17.60
N PHE A 259 5.87 -33.39 18.79
CA PHE A 259 6.80 -32.33 19.19
C PHE A 259 7.85 -32.88 20.16
N LYS A 260 9.13 -32.49 20.00
CA LYS A 260 10.22 -32.97 20.86
C LYS A 260 11.23 -31.85 21.14
N HIS A 261 11.42 -31.55 22.43
CA HIS A 261 12.36 -30.52 22.88
C HIS A 261 13.81 -30.91 22.56
N THR A 262 14.58 -29.96 22.04
CA THR A 262 16.02 -30.07 21.75
C THR A 262 16.78 -28.98 22.53
N PRO A 263 17.21 -29.28 23.77
CA PRO A 263 17.90 -28.31 24.62
C PRO A 263 19.16 -27.74 23.97
N ILE A 264 19.48 -26.48 24.28
CA ILE A 264 20.80 -25.90 24.04
C ILE A 264 21.79 -26.55 25.04
N GLU A 265 23.04 -26.78 24.63
CA GLU A 265 24.07 -27.54 25.38
C GLU A 265 24.34 -27.09 26.83
N THR A 266 23.86 -25.91 27.22
CA THR A 266 24.02 -25.31 28.56
C THR A 266 22.85 -25.58 29.53
N ASP A 267 21.73 -26.13 29.08
CA ASP A 267 20.51 -26.29 29.89
C ASP A 267 20.14 -27.78 30.02
N GLN A 268 20.18 -28.29 31.25
CA GLN A 268 20.03 -29.73 31.54
C GLN A 268 18.70 -30.09 32.21
N ASP A 269 17.96 -29.11 32.73
CA ASP A 269 16.70 -29.36 33.42
C ASP A 269 15.53 -29.48 32.41
N PRO A 270 14.69 -30.53 32.48
CA PRO A 270 13.60 -30.69 31.55
C PRO A 270 12.50 -29.65 31.80
N VAL A 271 12.06 -28.97 30.73
CA VAL A 271 10.86 -28.14 30.73
C VAL A 271 9.64 -29.00 31.10
N LYS A 272 9.00 -28.67 32.23
CA LYS A 272 7.85 -29.41 32.79
C LYS A 272 6.49 -28.76 32.50
N LEU A 273 6.48 -27.45 32.24
CA LEU A 273 5.27 -26.67 32.01
C LEU A 273 5.40 -25.94 30.67
N THR A 274 4.34 -25.98 29.88
CA THR A 274 4.29 -25.40 28.53
C THR A 274 2.97 -24.65 28.35
N CYS A 275 2.92 -23.71 27.40
CA CYS A 275 1.74 -22.88 27.16
C CYS A 275 1.51 -22.65 25.67
N VAL A 276 0.24 -22.64 25.26
CA VAL A 276 -0.19 -22.26 23.91
C VAL A 276 -0.87 -20.90 23.99
N LEU A 277 -0.27 -19.89 23.35
CA LEU A 277 -0.78 -18.52 23.26
C LEU A 277 -1.48 -18.32 21.89
N PRO A 278 -2.73 -17.84 21.82
CA PRO A 278 -3.41 -17.54 20.55
C PRO A 278 -2.93 -16.23 19.95
N ILE A 279 -2.50 -16.21 18.69
CA ILE A 279 -2.19 -14.98 17.96
C ILE A 279 -3.44 -14.49 17.24
N LYS A 280 -3.87 -13.27 17.53
CA LYS A 280 -5.15 -12.71 17.09
C LYS A 280 -4.98 -11.57 16.09
N ILE A 281 -5.57 -11.71 14.91
CA ILE A 281 -5.69 -10.60 13.93
C ILE A 281 -7.00 -9.81 14.09
N SER A 282 -7.95 -10.31 14.88
CA SER A 282 -9.19 -9.62 15.23
C SER A 282 -9.61 -9.97 16.66
N LYS A 283 -10.66 -9.32 17.20
CA LYS A 283 -11.22 -9.66 18.53
C LYS A 283 -11.71 -11.11 18.66
N THR A 284 -11.95 -11.81 17.55
CA THR A 284 -12.52 -13.16 17.51
C THR A 284 -11.83 -14.08 16.50
N THR A 285 -10.71 -13.66 15.89
CA THR A 285 -10.04 -14.41 14.81
C THR A 285 -8.61 -14.69 15.20
N VAL A 286 -8.35 -15.95 15.54
CA VAL A 286 -7.00 -16.51 15.76
C VAL A 286 -6.40 -16.84 14.39
N SER A 287 -5.22 -16.29 14.08
CA SER A 287 -4.46 -16.53 12.84
C SER A 287 -3.30 -17.50 13.02
N GLY A 288 -3.00 -17.88 14.26
CA GLY A 288 -1.85 -18.70 14.60
C GLY A 288 -1.75 -18.94 16.09
N PHE A 289 -0.73 -19.71 16.49
CA PHE A 289 -0.42 -19.96 17.88
C PHE A 289 1.08 -19.78 18.11
N LEU A 290 1.43 -19.34 19.32
CA LEU A 290 2.78 -19.38 19.87
C LEU A 290 2.80 -20.43 20.98
N PHE A 291 3.34 -21.61 20.68
CA PHE A 291 3.53 -22.69 21.64
C PHE A 291 4.92 -22.54 22.28
N VAL A 292 4.99 -22.43 23.60
CA VAL A 292 6.20 -22.08 24.34
C VAL A 292 6.46 -23.00 25.54
N GLY A 293 7.74 -23.28 25.77
CA GLY A 293 8.22 -23.85 27.03
C GLY A 293 8.40 -22.76 28.10
N LEU A 294 8.11 -23.09 29.35
CA LEU A 294 8.43 -22.23 30.49
C LEU A 294 9.74 -22.68 31.14
N SER A 295 10.52 -21.71 31.62
CA SER A 295 11.84 -21.92 32.21
C SER A 295 11.76 -22.76 33.48
N PRO A 296 12.48 -23.90 33.59
CA PRO A 296 12.45 -24.75 34.77
C PRO A 296 13.09 -24.09 36.00
N HIS A 297 13.82 -22.98 35.78
CA HIS A 297 14.55 -22.24 36.80
C HIS A 297 13.77 -21.06 37.40
N LEU A 298 12.54 -20.79 36.95
CA LEU A 298 11.77 -19.62 37.37
C LEU A 298 10.42 -20.02 37.98
N PRO A 299 9.97 -19.36 39.07
CA PRO A 299 8.67 -19.63 39.66
C PRO A 299 7.55 -19.21 38.70
N PHE A 300 6.61 -20.11 38.42
CA PHE A 300 5.42 -19.79 37.64
C PHE A 300 4.36 -19.12 38.52
N GLU A 301 4.55 -17.81 38.72
CA GLU A 301 3.70 -16.93 39.50
C GLU A 301 3.11 -15.81 38.61
N ASP A 302 2.24 -14.96 39.17
CA ASP A 302 1.57 -13.87 38.47
C ASP A 302 2.49 -12.98 37.60
N PRO A 303 3.74 -12.63 37.99
CA PRO A 303 4.64 -11.86 37.12
C PRO A 303 5.08 -12.60 35.85
N TYR A 304 5.13 -13.94 35.88
CA TYR A 304 5.43 -14.76 34.69
C TYR A 304 4.19 -14.91 33.82
N ARG A 305 3.03 -15.17 34.44
CA ARG A 305 1.75 -15.20 33.71
C ARG A 305 1.47 -13.86 33.00
N SER A 306 1.72 -12.74 33.68
CA SER A 306 1.58 -11.39 33.12
C SER A 306 2.53 -11.11 31.95
N PHE A 307 3.76 -11.65 31.98
CA PHE A 307 4.69 -11.55 30.85
C PHE A 307 4.19 -12.31 29.61
N LEU A 308 3.62 -13.50 29.79
CA LEU A 308 3.04 -14.29 28.69
C LEU A 308 1.78 -13.63 28.09
N ASP A 309 0.89 -13.07 28.94
CA ASP A 309 -0.27 -12.30 28.49
C ASP A 309 0.16 -11.04 27.70
N LEU A 310 1.21 -10.33 28.14
CA LEU A 310 1.77 -9.18 27.40
C LEU A 310 2.44 -9.58 26.09
N LEU A 311 3.09 -10.76 26.03
CA LEU A 311 3.72 -11.29 24.84
C LEU A 311 2.68 -11.66 23.76
N GLU A 312 1.60 -12.31 24.17
CA GLU A 312 0.44 -12.61 23.31
C GLU A 312 -0.17 -11.33 22.72
N GLY A 313 -0.41 -10.33 23.57
CA GLY A 313 -1.02 -9.07 23.16
C GLY A 313 -0.14 -8.28 22.19
N GLN A 314 1.17 -8.24 22.44
CA GLN A 314 2.14 -7.52 21.60
C GLN A 314 2.27 -8.15 20.21
N ILE A 315 2.41 -9.48 20.12
CA ILE A 315 2.52 -10.19 18.83
C ILE A 315 1.19 -10.10 18.07
N SER A 316 0.05 -10.25 18.75
CA SER A 316 -1.28 -10.11 18.15
C SER A 316 -1.53 -8.71 17.58
N ALA A 317 -1.21 -7.65 18.34
CA ALA A 317 -1.39 -6.27 17.89
C ALA A 317 -0.58 -5.95 16.63
N VAL A 318 0.68 -6.42 16.57
CA VAL A 318 1.54 -6.24 15.39
C VAL A 318 1.04 -7.08 14.20
N ALA A 319 0.64 -8.34 14.41
CA ALA A 319 0.09 -9.19 13.36
C ALA A 319 -1.21 -8.64 12.76
N ALA A 320 -2.11 -8.10 13.58
CA ALA A 320 -3.33 -7.43 13.14
C ALA A 320 -3.05 -6.19 12.28
N SER A 321 -2.03 -5.40 12.66
CA SER A 321 -1.58 -4.22 11.90
C SER A 321 -1.03 -4.63 10.52
N ALA A 322 -0.10 -5.58 10.49
CA ALA A 322 0.48 -6.09 9.24
C ALA A 322 -0.60 -6.68 8.31
N LYS A 323 -1.56 -7.46 8.85
CA LYS A 323 -2.65 -8.02 8.04
C LYS A 323 -3.55 -6.94 7.43
N THR A 324 -3.84 -5.88 8.19
CA THR A 324 -4.64 -4.74 7.71
C THR A 324 -3.92 -4.01 6.56
N GLN A 325 -2.60 -3.83 6.68
CA GLN A 325 -1.77 -3.18 5.66
C GLN A 325 -1.63 -4.04 4.38
N GLU A 326 -1.47 -5.34 4.52
CA GLU A 326 -1.43 -6.33 3.43
C GLU A 326 -2.71 -6.25 2.58
N GLU A 327 -3.89 -6.36 3.21
CA GLU A 327 -5.17 -6.26 2.49
C GLU A 327 -5.40 -4.88 1.84
N ALA A 328 -4.99 -3.80 2.50
CA ALA A 328 -5.11 -2.45 1.94
C ALA A 328 -4.25 -2.28 0.67
N ARG A 329 -3.06 -2.90 0.64
CA ARG A 329 -2.13 -2.91 -0.49
C ARG A 329 -2.66 -3.74 -1.66
N GLU A 330 -3.23 -4.92 -1.41
CA GLU A 330 -3.83 -5.75 -2.46
C GLU A 330 -5.04 -5.06 -3.10
N ARG A 331 -5.94 -4.49 -2.29
CA ARG A 331 -7.09 -3.70 -2.76
C ARG A 331 -6.66 -2.49 -3.59
N ALA A 332 -5.60 -1.78 -3.16
CA ALA A 332 -5.06 -0.64 -3.90
C ALA A 332 -4.48 -1.04 -5.26
N LYS A 333 -3.73 -2.15 -5.32
CA LYS A 333 -3.19 -2.69 -6.56
C LYS A 333 -4.31 -3.05 -7.56
N ALA A 334 -5.33 -3.78 -7.11
CA ALA A 334 -6.46 -4.16 -7.96
C ALA A 334 -7.26 -2.95 -8.46
N LEU A 335 -7.45 -1.91 -7.63
CA LEU A 335 -8.11 -0.67 -8.05
C LEU A 335 -7.28 0.12 -9.07
N ALA A 336 -5.95 0.18 -8.91
CA ALA A 336 -5.05 0.86 -9.83
C ALA A 336 -4.97 0.15 -11.20
N GLU A 337 -4.91 -1.20 -11.20
CA GLU A 337 -4.96 -2.00 -12.43
C GLU A 337 -6.28 -1.78 -13.20
N LEU A 338 -7.42 -1.74 -12.50
CA LEU A 338 -8.73 -1.44 -13.11
C LEU A 338 -8.82 -0.02 -13.68
N ASP A 339 -8.32 1.00 -12.98
CA ASP A 339 -8.34 2.38 -13.47
C ASP A 339 -7.42 2.56 -14.69
N GLN A 340 -6.21 1.96 -14.67
CA GLN A 340 -5.33 1.93 -15.85
C GLN A 340 -5.99 1.24 -17.05
N MET A 341 -6.62 0.08 -16.86
CA MET A 341 -7.31 -0.63 -17.95
C MET A 341 -8.46 0.21 -18.55
N LYS A 342 -9.28 0.87 -17.72
CA LYS A 342 -10.35 1.76 -18.20
C LYS A 342 -9.82 3.02 -18.88
N THR A 343 -8.72 3.56 -18.38
CA THR A 343 -8.05 4.75 -18.92
C THR A 343 -7.39 4.47 -20.28
N ALA A 344 -6.82 3.28 -20.48
CA ALA A 344 -6.35 2.80 -21.78
C ALA A 344 -7.52 2.56 -22.77
N PHE A 345 -8.60 1.94 -22.29
CA PHE A 345 -9.83 1.68 -23.06
C PHE A 345 -10.39 2.96 -23.71
N PHE A 346 -10.58 4.04 -22.95
CA PHE A 346 -11.11 5.29 -23.51
C PHE A 346 -10.17 5.96 -24.52
N SER A 347 -8.85 5.85 -24.34
CA SER A 347 -7.87 6.27 -25.34
C SER A 347 -8.05 5.50 -26.65
N ASN A 348 -8.05 4.16 -26.58
CA ASN A 348 -8.03 3.29 -27.75
C ASN A 348 -9.35 3.36 -28.54
N VAL A 349 -10.49 3.33 -27.85
CA VAL A 349 -11.83 3.46 -28.46
C VAL A 349 -11.98 4.79 -29.20
N SER A 350 -11.46 5.89 -28.64
CA SER A 350 -11.56 7.20 -29.27
C SER A 350 -10.69 7.35 -30.53
N HIS A 351 -9.53 6.67 -30.57
CA HIS A 351 -8.72 6.56 -31.79
C HIS A 351 -9.43 5.71 -32.87
N GLU A 352 -9.98 4.55 -32.52
CA GLU A 352 -10.76 3.69 -33.43
C GLU A 352 -12.02 4.38 -33.97
N PHE A 353 -12.62 5.32 -33.22
CA PHE A 353 -13.70 6.18 -33.75
C PHE A 353 -13.20 7.32 -34.65
N ARG A 354 -12.07 7.96 -34.31
CA ARG A 354 -11.57 9.14 -35.05
C ARG A 354 -11.23 8.79 -36.50
N THR A 355 -10.52 7.70 -36.74
CA THR A 355 -10.07 7.29 -38.08
C THR A 355 -11.20 7.14 -39.12
N PRO A 356 -12.22 6.28 -38.94
CA PRO A 356 -13.31 6.16 -39.90
C PRO A 356 -14.19 7.42 -39.97
N LEU A 357 -14.22 8.27 -38.94
CA LEU A 357 -14.96 9.52 -38.96
C LEU A 357 -14.26 10.60 -39.81
N THR A 358 -12.93 10.71 -39.72
CA THR A 358 -12.14 11.56 -40.64
C THR A 358 -12.27 11.09 -42.08
N LEU A 359 -12.18 9.77 -42.31
CA LEU A 359 -12.34 9.15 -43.64
C LEU A 359 -13.80 9.11 -44.15
N LEU A 360 -14.75 9.62 -43.37
CA LEU A 360 -16.13 9.88 -43.79
C LEU A 360 -16.38 11.37 -44.01
N LEU A 361 -15.84 12.23 -43.14
CA LEU A 361 -16.00 13.67 -43.23
C LEU A 361 -15.24 14.26 -44.42
N ALA A 362 -13.91 14.06 -44.52
CA ALA A 362 -13.11 14.76 -45.54
C ALA A 362 -13.66 14.60 -46.98
N PRO A 363 -14.03 13.38 -47.46
CA PRO A 363 -14.57 13.24 -48.81
C PRO A 363 -15.98 13.84 -48.98
N LEU A 364 -16.77 13.94 -47.90
CA LEU A 364 -18.03 14.69 -47.91
C LEU A 364 -17.81 16.21 -47.94
N GLU A 365 -16.70 16.71 -47.41
CA GLU A 365 -16.36 18.14 -47.45
C GLU A 365 -15.81 18.52 -48.82
N ASP A 366 -14.92 17.71 -49.41
CA ASP A 366 -14.41 17.89 -50.77
C ASP A 366 -15.54 17.88 -51.81
N ALA A 367 -16.45 16.91 -51.73
CA ALA A 367 -17.61 16.79 -52.62
C ALA A 367 -18.65 17.93 -52.47
N MET A 368 -18.64 18.63 -51.33
CA MET A 368 -19.52 19.80 -51.08
C MET A 368 -18.78 21.14 -51.25
N GLY A 369 -17.46 21.13 -51.45
CA GLY A 369 -16.61 22.31 -51.51
C GLY A 369 -16.36 22.86 -52.92
N GLN A 370 -16.64 22.09 -53.96
CA GLN A 370 -16.54 22.57 -55.34
C GLN A 370 -17.70 23.53 -55.67
N ASN A 371 -17.48 24.43 -56.64
CA ASN A 371 -18.28 25.64 -56.86
C ASN A 371 -19.81 25.41 -56.85
N ARG A 372 -20.55 26.34 -56.22
CA ARG A 372 -22.01 26.30 -56.04
C ARG A 372 -22.85 26.17 -57.33
N ASP A 373 -22.24 26.42 -58.49
CA ASP A 373 -22.87 26.40 -59.82
C ASP A 373 -22.41 25.22 -60.71
N GLN A 374 -21.80 24.17 -60.14
CA GLN A 374 -21.46 22.92 -60.84
C GLN A 374 -22.03 21.69 -60.13
N ASP A 375 -22.27 20.63 -60.90
CA ASP A 375 -22.95 19.40 -60.44
C ASP A 375 -22.18 18.68 -59.32
N ILE A 376 -22.91 18.23 -58.29
CA ILE A 376 -22.33 17.48 -57.15
C ILE A 376 -22.03 16.04 -57.61
N HIS A 377 -20.90 15.87 -58.30
CA HIS A 377 -20.41 14.56 -58.70
C HIS A 377 -19.58 13.91 -57.60
N ILE A 378 -20.26 13.14 -56.73
CA ILE A 378 -19.59 12.10 -55.94
C ILE A 378 -19.33 10.91 -56.86
N ASP A 379 -18.06 10.55 -57.05
CA ASP A 379 -17.70 9.33 -57.76
C ASP A 379 -18.03 8.08 -56.94
N ARG A 380 -18.09 6.93 -57.62
CA ARG A 380 -18.50 5.67 -56.99
C ARG A 380 -17.54 5.19 -55.91
N GLU A 381 -16.23 5.39 -56.07
CA GLU A 381 -15.23 4.92 -55.10
C GLU A 381 -15.28 5.76 -53.82
N THR A 382 -15.51 7.06 -53.96
CA THR A 382 -15.75 8.02 -52.87
C THR A 382 -17.05 7.70 -52.13
N PHE A 383 -18.16 7.46 -52.84
CA PHE A 383 -19.42 7.01 -52.21
C PHE A 383 -19.24 5.70 -51.44
N GLU A 384 -18.63 4.69 -52.06
CA GLU A 384 -18.33 3.41 -51.40
C GLU A 384 -17.37 3.61 -50.21
N SER A 385 -16.44 4.57 -50.25
CA SER A 385 -15.58 4.91 -49.10
C SER A 385 -16.39 5.45 -47.92
N ILE A 386 -17.24 6.45 -48.16
CA ILE A 386 -18.16 7.04 -47.18
C ILE A 386 -19.08 5.96 -46.58
N TYR A 387 -19.66 5.10 -47.43
CA TYR A 387 -20.54 4.00 -47.03
C TYR A 387 -19.84 3.00 -46.09
N ARG A 388 -18.68 2.49 -46.49
CA ARG A 388 -17.88 1.51 -45.72
C ARG A 388 -17.44 2.09 -44.37
N ASN A 389 -17.05 3.36 -44.33
CA ASN A 389 -16.62 4.02 -43.08
C ASN A 389 -17.81 4.34 -42.15
N ALA A 390 -18.99 4.64 -42.70
CA ALA A 390 -20.24 4.75 -41.94
C ALA A 390 -20.64 3.42 -41.27
N LEU A 391 -20.52 2.30 -41.99
CA LEU A 391 -20.79 0.97 -41.44
C LEU A 391 -19.77 0.56 -40.37
N ARG A 392 -18.48 0.89 -40.53
CA ARG A 392 -17.46 0.68 -39.49
C ARG A 392 -17.79 1.42 -38.20
N LEU A 393 -18.21 2.69 -38.27
CA LEU A 393 -18.66 3.46 -37.10
C LEU A 393 -19.87 2.81 -36.42
N LEU A 394 -20.87 2.36 -37.19
CA LEU A 394 -22.05 1.66 -36.66
C LEU A 394 -21.67 0.35 -35.95
N LYS A 395 -20.75 -0.42 -36.51
CA LYS A 395 -20.23 -1.66 -35.91
C LYS A 395 -19.51 -1.38 -34.58
N LEU A 396 -18.58 -0.42 -34.57
CA LEU A 396 -17.82 -0.03 -33.37
C LEU A 396 -18.73 0.44 -32.23
N VAL A 397 -19.71 1.31 -32.51
CA VAL A 397 -20.69 1.78 -31.50
C VAL A 397 -21.52 0.62 -30.96
N ASN A 398 -22.01 -0.29 -31.82
CA ASN A 398 -22.78 -1.46 -31.38
C ASN A 398 -21.95 -2.43 -30.53
N SER A 399 -20.67 -2.69 -30.87
CA SER A 399 -19.79 -3.50 -30.02
C SER A 399 -19.49 -2.84 -28.66
N LEU A 400 -19.37 -1.51 -28.61
CA LEU A 400 -19.20 -0.75 -27.36
C LEU A 400 -20.44 -0.87 -26.45
N LEU A 401 -21.64 -0.91 -27.04
CA LEU A 401 -22.91 -1.08 -26.34
C LEU A 401 -23.14 -2.50 -25.82
N ASP A 402 -22.85 -3.53 -26.63
CA ASP A 402 -22.89 -4.92 -26.21
C ASP A 402 -21.95 -5.12 -25.00
N PHE A 403 -20.73 -4.58 -25.08
CA PHE A 403 -19.77 -4.52 -23.98
C PHE A 403 -20.33 -3.79 -22.73
N SER A 404 -20.87 -2.57 -22.89
CA SER A 404 -21.40 -1.78 -21.77
C SER A 404 -22.60 -2.45 -21.07
N LYS A 405 -23.45 -3.15 -21.82
CA LYS A 405 -24.56 -3.95 -21.26
C LYS A 405 -24.05 -5.16 -20.47
N MET A 406 -22.99 -5.82 -20.94
CA MET A 406 -22.37 -6.95 -20.25
C MET A 406 -21.64 -6.51 -18.97
N GLU A 407 -20.84 -5.44 -19.02
CA GLU A 407 -20.21 -4.80 -17.84
C GLU A 407 -21.23 -4.47 -16.74
N ALA A 408 -22.38 -3.93 -17.11
CA ALA A 408 -23.42 -3.54 -16.16
C ALA A 408 -24.26 -4.73 -15.62
N GLY A 409 -24.03 -5.96 -16.10
CA GLY A 409 -24.89 -7.13 -15.82
C GLY A 409 -26.28 -7.05 -16.45
N ARG A 410 -26.55 -6.07 -17.33
CA ARG A 410 -27.86 -5.74 -17.90
C ARG A 410 -28.11 -6.45 -19.25
N SER A 411 -27.56 -7.66 -19.42
CA SER A 411 -27.79 -8.46 -20.62
C SER A 411 -29.06 -9.30 -20.46
N GLU A 412 -30.15 -8.83 -21.06
CA GLU A 412 -31.42 -9.55 -21.17
C GLU A 412 -31.37 -10.60 -22.29
N ALA A 413 -30.56 -11.64 -22.07
CA ALA A 413 -30.55 -12.83 -22.90
C ALA A 413 -31.96 -13.47 -22.97
N SER A 414 -32.34 -13.94 -24.15
CA SER A 414 -33.66 -14.48 -24.47
C SER A 414 -33.50 -15.84 -25.13
N PHE A 415 -33.53 -16.91 -24.34
CA PHE A 415 -33.28 -18.26 -24.83
C PHE A 415 -34.55 -18.86 -25.47
N GLU A 416 -34.45 -19.26 -26.72
CA GLU A 416 -35.51 -19.94 -27.47
C GLU A 416 -34.97 -21.24 -28.11
N PRO A 417 -35.82 -22.26 -28.36
CA PRO A 417 -35.39 -23.50 -29.02
C PRO A 417 -35.13 -23.24 -30.51
N VAL A 418 -33.89 -23.40 -30.95
CA VAL A 418 -33.42 -23.16 -32.32
C VAL A 418 -32.87 -24.45 -32.93
N ASP A 419 -33.13 -24.67 -34.22
CA ASP A 419 -32.35 -25.63 -35.02
C ASP A 419 -30.96 -25.03 -35.24
N LEU A 420 -30.02 -25.46 -34.40
CA LEU A 420 -28.67 -24.90 -34.38
C LEU A 420 -27.84 -25.37 -35.59
N ALA A 421 -28.23 -26.47 -36.25
CA ALA A 421 -27.57 -26.98 -37.44
C ALA A 421 -27.93 -26.12 -38.66
N GLU A 422 -29.22 -25.99 -39.00
CA GLU A 422 -29.70 -25.17 -40.13
C GLU A 422 -29.20 -23.72 -40.00
N TYR A 423 -29.31 -23.14 -38.80
CA TYR A 423 -28.92 -21.75 -38.60
C TYR A 423 -27.40 -21.53 -38.69
N THR A 424 -26.58 -22.48 -38.21
CA THR A 424 -25.11 -22.37 -38.32
C THR A 424 -24.64 -22.56 -39.76
N GLU A 425 -25.26 -23.48 -40.53
CA GLU A 425 -24.94 -23.67 -41.95
C GLU A 425 -25.26 -22.42 -42.78
N GLY A 426 -26.43 -21.81 -42.54
CA GLY A 426 -26.85 -20.56 -43.19
C GLY A 426 -25.96 -19.36 -42.86
N LEU A 427 -25.33 -19.34 -41.69
CA LEU A 427 -24.34 -18.32 -41.30
C LEU A 427 -22.97 -18.57 -41.94
N ALA A 428 -22.46 -19.80 -41.89
CA ALA A 428 -21.16 -20.16 -42.49
C ALA A 428 -21.15 -19.97 -44.01
N SER A 429 -22.24 -20.34 -44.69
CA SER A 429 -22.36 -20.25 -46.15
C SER A 429 -22.23 -18.82 -46.68
N GLN A 430 -22.56 -17.79 -45.89
CA GLN A 430 -22.41 -16.38 -46.29
C GLN A 430 -20.95 -15.94 -46.46
N PHE A 431 -19.98 -16.64 -45.86
CA PHE A 431 -18.55 -16.33 -46.01
C PHE A 431 -17.89 -16.94 -47.25
N ARG A 432 -18.52 -17.93 -47.92
CA ARG A 432 -17.86 -18.75 -48.95
C ARG A 432 -17.26 -17.90 -50.09
N ALA A 433 -18.06 -17.06 -50.74
CA ALA A 433 -17.61 -16.18 -51.82
C ALA A 433 -16.57 -15.11 -51.38
N VAL A 434 -16.47 -14.85 -50.08
CA VAL A 434 -15.55 -13.86 -49.49
C VAL A 434 -14.20 -14.51 -49.20
N MET A 435 -14.22 -15.72 -48.65
CA MET A 435 -13.04 -16.59 -48.49
C MET A 435 -12.41 -16.91 -49.85
N GLU A 436 -13.22 -17.32 -50.84
CA GLU A 436 -12.77 -17.58 -52.22
C GLU A 436 -12.06 -16.35 -52.82
N LYS A 437 -12.63 -15.15 -52.66
CA LYS A 437 -12.00 -13.89 -53.10
C LYS A 437 -10.71 -13.56 -52.33
N GLY A 438 -10.57 -14.06 -51.11
CA GLY A 438 -9.35 -14.02 -50.30
C GLY A 438 -8.33 -15.13 -50.64
N ASN A 439 -8.63 -16.00 -51.62
CA ASN A 439 -7.89 -17.21 -51.98
C ASN A 439 -7.79 -18.25 -50.84
N LEU A 440 -8.89 -18.40 -50.09
CA LEU A 440 -9.04 -19.35 -48.98
C LEU A 440 -10.19 -20.34 -49.26
N ASN A 441 -9.99 -21.62 -48.91
CA ASN A 441 -11.06 -22.61 -48.91
C ASN A 441 -11.97 -22.47 -47.67
N LEU A 442 -13.26 -22.81 -47.79
CA LEU A 442 -14.20 -22.87 -46.67
C LEU A 442 -14.95 -24.20 -46.65
N GLU A 443 -14.60 -25.05 -45.68
CA GLU A 443 -15.22 -26.36 -45.44
C GLU A 443 -16.22 -26.28 -44.27
N VAL A 444 -17.36 -26.98 -44.39
CA VAL A 444 -18.45 -26.96 -43.39
C VAL A 444 -18.96 -28.38 -43.18
N GLU A 445 -18.89 -28.88 -41.96
CA GLU A 445 -19.33 -30.23 -41.53
C GLU A 445 -20.28 -30.12 -40.34
N ILE A 446 -21.59 -30.26 -40.56
CA ILE A 446 -22.61 -30.04 -39.51
C ILE A 446 -23.39 -31.33 -39.28
N ASP A 447 -23.31 -31.88 -38.06
CA ASP A 447 -24.10 -33.02 -37.62
C ASP A 447 -25.59 -32.65 -37.51
N THR A 448 -26.47 -33.58 -37.87
CA THR A 448 -27.93 -33.43 -37.62
C THR A 448 -28.21 -33.64 -36.14
N LEU A 449 -28.64 -32.57 -35.45
CA LEU A 449 -28.88 -32.59 -34.01
C LEU A 449 -30.18 -33.33 -33.66
N SER A 450 -30.17 -34.10 -32.58
CA SER A 450 -31.32 -34.89 -32.12
C SER A 450 -32.48 -34.08 -31.52
N GLU A 451 -32.21 -32.84 -31.07
CA GLU A 451 -33.23 -31.92 -30.54
C GLU A 451 -32.82 -30.44 -30.72
N PRO A 452 -33.78 -29.49 -30.78
CA PRO A 452 -33.49 -28.05 -30.81
C PRO A 452 -32.78 -27.57 -29.53
N ILE A 453 -31.79 -26.70 -29.68
CA ILE A 453 -30.98 -26.19 -28.56
C ILE A 453 -31.51 -24.83 -28.10
N PHE A 454 -31.59 -24.61 -26.78
CA PHE A 454 -32.01 -23.35 -26.20
C PHE A 454 -30.87 -22.32 -26.25
N VAL A 455 -30.93 -21.40 -27.21
CA VAL A 455 -29.94 -20.32 -27.39
C VAL A 455 -30.60 -18.96 -27.54
N ASP A 456 -29.85 -17.90 -27.24
CA ASP A 456 -30.18 -16.55 -27.71
C ASP A 456 -29.67 -16.43 -29.16
N ARG A 457 -30.63 -16.34 -30.10
CA ARG A 457 -30.36 -16.37 -31.54
C ARG A 457 -29.45 -15.23 -32.02
N ASP A 458 -29.67 -14.02 -31.50
CA ASP A 458 -28.89 -12.81 -31.85
C ASP A 458 -27.46 -12.89 -31.27
N MET A 459 -27.25 -13.63 -30.16
CA MET A 459 -25.90 -13.94 -29.64
C MET A 459 -25.21 -15.06 -30.42
N TRP A 460 -25.90 -16.14 -30.80
CA TRP A 460 -25.30 -17.23 -31.58
C TRP A 460 -24.79 -16.75 -32.94
N GLU A 461 -25.56 -15.88 -33.63
CA GLU A 461 -25.11 -15.22 -34.86
C GLU A 461 -23.81 -14.43 -34.63
N LYS A 462 -23.75 -13.61 -33.58
CA LYS A 462 -22.53 -12.85 -33.24
C LYS A 462 -21.35 -13.76 -32.90
N ILE A 463 -21.55 -14.94 -32.30
CA ILE A 463 -20.50 -15.93 -32.04
C ILE A 463 -19.91 -16.43 -33.37
N VAL A 464 -20.74 -17.00 -34.25
CA VAL A 464 -20.29 -17.60 -35.52
C VAL A 464 -19.61 -16.56 -36.42
N LEU A 465 -20.22 -15.37 -36.58
CA LEU A 465 -19.69 -14.31 -37.44
C LEU A 465 -18.34 -13.75 -36.94
N ASN A 466 -18.13 -13.65 -35.62
CA ASN A 466 -16.84 -13.20 -35.07
C ASN A 466 -15.73 -14.23 -35.28
N LEU A 467 -16.00 -15.53 -35.10
CA LEU A 467 -14.99 -16.57 -35.32
C LEU A 467 -14.59 -16.65 -36.80
N LEU A 468 -15.55 -16.70 -37.72
CA LEU A 468 -15.29 -16.71 -39.17
C LEU A 468 -14.53 -15.47 -39.65
N SER A 469 -14.91 -14.28 -39.16
CA SER A 469 -14.22 -13.04 -39.49
C SER A 469 -12.78 -13.00 -38.97
N ASN A 470 -12.49 -13.62 -37.81
CA ASN A 470 -11.12 -13.73 -37.30
C ASN A 470 -10.29 -14.77 -38.07
N ALA A 471 -10.87 -15.92 -38.41
CA ALA A 471 -10.23 -16.95 -39.21
C ALA A 471 -9.77 -16.37 -40.58
N MET A 472 -10.67 -15.69 -41.30
CA MET A 472 -10.29 -15.02 -42.56
C MET A 472 -9.19 -13.96 -42.39
N LYS A 473 -9.26 -13.20 -41.29
CA LYS A 473 -8.32 -12.11 -40.96
C LYS A 473 -6.88 -12.59 -40.73
N PHE A 474 -6.70 -13.78 -40.17
CA PHE A 474 -5.39 -14.32 -39.78
C PHE A 474 -4.88 -15.46 -40.67
N THR A 475 -5.72 -16.02 -41.55
CA THR A 475 -5.29 -16.94 -42.62
C THR A 475 -4.93 -16.18 -43.89
N PHE A 476 -3.75 -16.47 -44.45
CA PHE A 476 -3.25 -15.85 -45.68
C PHE A 476 -3.36 -16.80 -46.88
N GLU A 477 -3.10 -18.09 -46.64
CA GLU A 477 -3.16 -19.19 -47.60
C GLU A 477 -3.78 -20.42 -46.90
N GLY A 478 -4.39 -21.33 -47.65
CA GLY A 478 -5.05 -22.51 -47.11
C GLY A 478 -6.56 -22.33 -46.96
N GLY A 479 -7.11 -22.44 -45.75
CA GLY A 479 -8.55 -22.37 -45.54
C GLY A 479 -9.03 -22.37 -44.10
N VAL A 480 -10.36 -22.43 -43.97
CA VAL A 480 -11.12 -22.41 -42.72
C VAL A 480 -12.10 -23.57 -42.73
N LYS A 481 -12.24 -24.28 -41.61
CA LYS A 481 -13.19 -25.38 -41.41
C LYS A 481 -14.14 -25.05 -40.26
N VAL A 482 -15.44 -25.19 -40.51
CA VAL A 482 -16.50 -25.11 -39.49
C VAL A 482 -17.04 -26.50 -39.23
N LEU A 483 -17.09 -26.92 -37.97
CA LEU A 483 -17.78 -28.14 -37.55
C LEU A 483 -18.84 -27.82 -36.49
N LEU A 484 -19.98 -28.53 -36.52
CA LEU A 484 -20.94 -28.57 -35.42
C LEU A 484 -21.22 -30.04 -35.08
N LYS A 485 -21.01 -30.44 -33.82
CA LYS A 485 -21.09 -31.84 -33.38
C LYS A 485 -21.97 -32.03 -32.15
N GLU A 486 -22.72 -33.12 -32.12
CA GLU A 486 -23.55 -33.48 -30.98
C GLU A 486 -22.84 -34.45 -30.02
N PHE A 487 -22.84 -34.10 -28.73
CA PHE A 487 -22.49 -35.00 -27.64
C PHE A 487 -23.72 -35.22 -26.72
N PRO A 488 -23.74 -36.27 -25.88
CA PRO A 488 -24.95 -36.65 -25.13
C PRO A 488 -25.56 -35.54 -24.25
N ASN A 489 -24.74 -34.61 -23.76
CA ASN A 489 -25.16 -33.52 -22.85
C ASN A 489 -24.80 -32.11 -23.35
N GLU A 490 -24.08 -31.96 -24.47
CA GLU A 490 -23.64 -30.66 -25.00
C GLU A 490 -23.47 -30.71 -26.54
N VAL A 491 -23.55 -29.56 -27.20
CA VAL A 491 -23.24 -29.42 -28.64
C VAL A 491 -21.97 -28.58 -28.77
N GLU A 492 -21.02 -29.03 -29.60
CA GLU A 492 -19.74 -28.36 -29.83
C GLU A 492 -19.67 -27.72 -31.23
N LEU A 493 -19.50 -26.40 -31.27
CA LEU A 493 -19.10 -25.65 -32.45
C LEU A 493 -17.56 -25.56 -32.49
N ILE A 494 -16.96 -25.96 -33.60
CA ILE A 494 -15.52 -25.83 -33.85
C ILE A 494 -15.33 -24.90 -35.06
N VAL A 495 -14.45 -23.91 -34.94
CA VAL A 495 -13.97 -23.10 -36.07
C VAL A 495 -12.46 -23.17 -36.10
N GLU A 496 -11.92 -23.77 -37.15
CA GLU A 496 -10.50 -24.04 -37.33
C GLU A 496 -9.96 -23.29 -38.56
N ASP A 497 -8.78 -22.68 -38.42
CA ASP A 497 -8.11 -21.90 -39.45
C ASP A 497 -6.68 -22.41 -39.67
N SER A 498 -6.17 -22.34 -40.91
CA SER A 498 -4.77 -22.68 -41.25
C SER A 498 -3.84 -21.46 -41.23
N GLY A 499 -4.14 -20.46 -40.40
CA GLY A 499 -3.46 -19.16 -40.41
C GLY A 499 -2.14 -19.10 -39.65
N ILE A 500 -1.74 -17.88 -39.28
CA ILE A 500 -0.47 -17.63 -38.58
C ILE A 500 -0.35 -18.32 -37.20
N GLY A 501 -1.47 -18.77 -36.62
CA GLY A 501 -1.52 -19.28 -35.25
C GLY A 501 -1.21 -18.21 -34.19
N ILE A 502 -1.19 -18.64 -32.94
CA ILE A 502 -1.04 -17.79 -31.76
C ILE A 502 0.06 -18.38 -30.88
N SER A 503 1.02 -17.55 -30.45
CA SER A 503 2.13 -18.02 -29.61
C SER A 503 1.66 -18.42 -28.21
N LYS A 504 2.38 -19.35 -27.56
CA LYS A 504 2.03 -19.83 -26.22
C LYS A 504 2.05 -18.75 -25.13
N LYS A 505 2.72 -17.61 -25.35
CA LYS A 505 2.73 -16.46 -24.43
C LYS A 505 1.45 -15.62 -24.52
N GLU A 506 0.78 -15.66 -25.68
CA GLU A 506 -0.35 -14.79 -26.01
C GLU A 506 -1.69 -15.50 -25.89
N LEU A 507 -1.73 -16.83 -26.05
CA LEU A 507 -2.92 -17.66 -25.81
C LEU A 507 -3.70 -17.33 -24.51
N PRO A 508 -3.06 -17.11 -23.34
CA PRO A 508 -3.79 -16.74 -22.12
C PRO A 508 -4.47 -15.36 -22.18
N LYS A 509 -4.07 -14.50 -23.12
CA LYS A 509 -4.49 -13.10 -23.21
C LYS A 509 -5.50 -12.82 -24.32
N ILE A 510 -5.75 -13.73 -25.27
CA ILE A 510 -6.58 -13.41 -26.45
C ILE A 510 -8.06 -13.13 -26.14
N PHE A 511 -8.53 -13.54 -24.96
CA PHE A 511 -9.86 -13.22 -24.44
C PHE A 511 -9.87 -11.98 -23.54
N ASN A 512 -8.72 -11.36 -23.27
CA ASN A 512 -8.66 -10.08 -22.58
C ASN A 512 -9.20 -8.99 -23.51
N ARG A 513 -10.10 -8.17 -22.98
CA ARG A 513 -10.78 -7.11 -23.73
C ARG A 513 -9.76 -6.09 -24.24
N PHE A 514 -9.89 -5.69 -25.52
CA PHE A 514 -8.99 -4.77 -26.22
C PHE A 514 -7.55 -5.29 -26.42
N HIS A 515 -7.25 -6.54 -26.02
CA HIS A 515 -5.94 -7.13 -26.20
C HIS A 515 -5.68 -7.48 -27.67
N ARG A 516 -4.45 -7.27 -28.11
CA ARG A 516 -4.00 -7.51 -29.48
C ARG A 516 -2.57 -8.02 -29.43
N VAL A 517 -2.25 -9.00 -30.27
CA VAL A 517 -0.88 -9.53 -30.35
C VAL A 517 -0.01 -8.53 -31.10
N GLU A 518 0.90 -7.88 -30.40
CA GLU A 518 1.91 -6.97 -30.98
C GLU A 518 2.89 -7.76 -31.86
N GLY A 519 3.32 -7.17 -32.98
CA GLY A 519 4.24 -7.80 -33.93
C GLY A 519 3.69 -9.01 -34.70
N ALA A 520 2.45 -9.45 -34.43
CA ALA A 520 1.82 -10.49 -35.24
C ALA A 520 1.63 -10.01 -36.68
N LYS A 521 2.02 -10.85 -37.64
CA LYS A 521 1.65 -10.70 -39.07
C LYS A 521 0.15 -10.93 -39.26
N SER A 522 -0.69 -10.05 -38.72
CA SER A 522 -2.02 -9.84 -39.27
C SER A 522 -1.90 -9.13 -40.61
N ARG A 523 -3.02 -8.95 -41.32
CA ARG A 523 -2.99 -8.13 -42.52
C ARG A 523 -2.68 -6.65 -42.12
N THR A 524 -3.27 -6.07 -41.05
CA THR A 524 -2.81 -4.79 -40.44
C THR A 524 -2.87 -4.76 -38.93
N PHE A 525 -2.31 -3.68 -38.40
CA PHE A 525 -2.69 -2.95 -37.20
C PHE A 525 -4.19 -2.58 -37.01
N GLU A 526 -5.17 -3.19 -37.68
CA GLU A 526 -6.60 -2.86 -37.52
C GLU A 526 -7.40 -3.94 -36.76
N GLY A 527 -8.41 -3.50 -36.00
CA GLY A 527 -9.35 -4.33 -35.27
C GLY A 527 -9.37 -4.02 -33.77
N SER A 528 -10.57 -3.93 -33.19
CA SER A 528 -10.82 -3.33 -31.87
C SER A 528 -10.41 -4.18 -30.65
N GLY A 529 -10.03 -5.44 -30.84
CA GLY A 529 -9.70 -6.37 -29.73
C GLY A 529 -10.87 -6.76 -28.82
N ILE A 530 -12.13 -6.42 -29.17
CA ILE A 530 -13.31 -6.70 -28.34
C ILE A 530 -13.95 -8.06 -28.69
N GLY A 531 -13.86 -8.48 -29.95
CA GLY A 531 -14.65 -9.60 -30.51
C GLY A 531 -14.57 -10.91 -29.72
N LEU A 532 -13.37 -11.45 -29.50
CA LEU A 532 -13.18 -12.72 -28.77
C LEU A 532 -13.62 -12.64 -27.30
N ALA A 533 -13.48 -11.47 -26.65
CA ALA A 533 -13.95 -11.27 -25.29
C ALA A 533 -15.50 -11.27 -25.21
N ILE A 534 -16.17 -10.62 -26.16
CA ILE A 534 -17.64 -10.67 -26.29
C ILE A 534 -18.10 -12.11 -26.58
N VAL A 535 -17.41 -12.85 -27.47
CA VAL A 535 -17.71 -14.27 -27.73
C VAL A 535 -17.59 -15.09 -26.43
N GLN A 536 -16.52 -14.91 -25.65
CA GLN A 536 -16.38 -15.61 -24.37
C GLN A 536 -17.51 -15.26 -23.39
N ASP A 537 -17.89 -13.99 -23.26
CA ASP A 537 -18.94 -13.55 -22.34
C ASP A 537 -20.35 -14.00 -22.82
N MET A 538 -20.61 -14.07 -24.13
CA MET A 538 -21.83 -14.69 -24.69
C MET A 538 -21.90 -16.19 -24.40
N VAL A 539 -20.79 -16.91 -24.53
CA VAL A 539 -20.72 -18.35 -24.23
C VAL A 539 -20.94 -18.61 -22.73
N LYS A 540 -20.37 -17.79 -21.83
CA LYS A 540 -20.66 -17.84 -20.39
C LYS A 540 -22.15 -17.58 -20.09
N ILE A 541 -22.80 -16.66 -20.79
CA ILE A 541 -24.25 -16.38 -20.63
C ILE A 541 -25.11 -17.62 -20.97
N HIS A 542 -24.67 -18.45 -21.91
CA HIS A 542 -25.30 -19.74 -22.22
C HIS A 542 -24.84 -20.89 -21.29
N SER A 543 -24.11 -20.59 -20.21
CA SER A 543 -23.42 -21.58 -19.35
C SER A 543 -22.49 -22.55 -20.10
N GLY A 544 -22.07 -22.16 -21.31
CA GLY A 544 -21.15 -22.90 -22.15
C GLY A 544 -19.68 -22.65 -21.80
N LYS A 545 -18.79 -23.33 -22.53
CA LYS A 545 -17.33 -23.21 -22.38
C LYS A 545 -16.69 -22.93 -23.73
N ILE A 546 -15.72 -22.01 -23.76
CA ILE A 546 -14.86 -21.78 -24.92
C ILE A 546 -13.45 -22.28 -24.62
N LYS A 547 -12.86 -22.98 -25.59
CA LYS A 547 -11.45 -23.38 -25.62
C LYS A 547 -10.80 -22.85 -26.89
N VAL A 548 -9.49 -22.69 -26.84
CA VAL A 548 -8.66 -22.38 -28.01
C VAL A 548 -7.43 -23.27 -27.97
N GLU A 549 -7.11 -23.88 -29.11
CA GLU A 549 -5.88 -24.61 -29.35
C GLU A 549 -5.22 -23.99 -30.58
N SER A 550 -3.96 -23.60 -30.47
CA SER A 550 -3.26 -22.92 -31.57
C SER A 550 -1.80 -23.34 -31.60
N THR A 551 -1.21 -23.35 -32.79
CA THR A 551 0.23 -23.49 -32.97
C THR A 551 0.70 -22.45 -33.97
N GLU A 552 1.61 -21.61 -33.51
CA GLU A 552 2.30 -20.59 -34.30
C GLU A 552 2.90 -21.20 -35.59
N GLY A 553 2.55 -20.61 -36.74
CA GLY A 553 2.89 -21.12 -38.07
C GLY A 553 2.07 -22.32 -38.58
N LYS A 554 0.98 -22.72 -37.88
CA LYS A 554 0.11 -23.84 -38.30
C LYS A 554 -1.40 -23.57 -38.25
N GLY A 555 -1.83 -22.53 -37.53
CA GLY A 555 -3.25 -22.15 -37.43
C GLY A 555 -3.84 -22.29 -36.03
N THR A 556 -5.17 -22.08 -35.93
CA THR A 556 -5.93 -22.02 -34.67
C THR A 556 -7.26 -22.77 -34.76
N SER A 557 -7.64 -23.47 -33.70
CA SER A 557 -8.91 -24.17 -33.54
C SER A 557 -9.63 -23.61 -32.30
N PHE A 558 -10.74 -22.91 -32.50
CA PHE A 558 -11.65 -22.47 -31.43
C PHE A 558 -12.76 -23.50 -31.26
N ARG A 559 -13.01 -23.93 -30.02
CA ARG A 559 -14.11 -24.86 -29.67
C ARG A 559 -15.06 -24.21 -28.68
N ILE A 560 -16.37 -24.26 -28.92
CA ILE A 560 -17.42 -23.72 -28.05
C ILE A 560 -18.40 -24.85 -27.76
N THR A 561 -18.54 -25.23 -26.49
CA THR A 561 -19.59 -26.18 -26.06
C THR A 561 -20.75 -25.45 -25.38
N ILE A 562 -21.98 -25.82 -25.75
CA ILE A 562 -23.24 -25.33 -25.14
C ILE A 562 -23.99 -26.55 -24.56
N PRO A 563 -24.43 -26.53 -23.29
CA PRO A 563 -25.14 -27.66 -22.71
C PRO A 563 -26.53 -27.85 -23.34
N LYS A 564 -27.01 -29.09 -23.40
CA LYS A 564 -28.34 -29.43 -23.91
C LYS A 564 -29.45 -29.15 -22.87
N GLY A 565 -30.70 -29.11 -23.36
CA GLY A 565 -31.87 -28.77 -22.56
C GLY A 565 -31.87 -27.32 -22.06
N HIS A 566 -32.63 -27.03 -21.00
CA HIS A 566 -32.78 -25.67 -20.46
C HIS A 566 -32.64 -25.57 -18.93
N ALA A 567 -32.32 -26.67 -18.23
CA ALA A 567 -32.25 -26.71 -16.76
C ALA A 567 -31.06 -25.93 -16.18
N HIS A 568 -30.09 -25.56 -17.02
CA HIS A 568 -28.93 -24.74 -16.68
C HIS A 568 -29.16 -23.23 -16.92
N LEU A 569 -30.31 -22.84 -17.48
CA LEU A 569 -30.65 -21.45 -17.82
C LEU A 569 -31.59 -20.82 -16.78
N PRO A 570 -31.57 -19.48 -16.60
CA PRO A 570 -32.51 -18.80 -15.71
C PRO A 570 -33.96 -19.04 -16.15
N PRO A 571 -34.85 -19.56 -15.28
CA PRO A 571 -36.23 -19.91 -15.66
C PRO A 571 -37.01 -18.75 -16.31
N ASP A 572 -36.79 -17.53 -15.80
CA ASP A 572 -37.48 -16.32 -16.22
C ASP A 572 -37.08 -15.81 -17.63
N LYS A 573 -36.07 -16.43 -18.26
CA LYS A 573 -35.50 -16.02 -19.55
C LYS A 573 -35.73 -17.03 -20.69
N ILE A 574 -36.50 -18.09 -20.45
CA ILE A 574 -36.78 -19.16 -21.42
C ILE A 574 -38.12 -18.90 -22.14
N LYS A 575 -38.10 -18.90 -23.48
CA LYS A 575 -39.31 -18.80 -24.31
C LYS A 575 -39.79 -20.17 -24.77
N THR A 576 -41.05 -20.49 -24.49
CA THR A 576 -41.67 -21.81 -24.75
C THR A 576 -42.32 -21.96 -26.13
N LYS A 577 -42.15 -20.98 -27.03
CA LYS A 577 -42.53 -21.06 -28.45
C LYS A 577 -41.53 -20.30 -29.31
N ALA A 578 -41.04 -20.93 -30.37
CA ALA A 578 -40.34 -20.26 -31.45
C ALA A 578 -41.31 -19.29 -32.16
N VAL A 579 -40.84 -18.07 -32.47
CA VAL A 579 -41.63 -17.06 -33.18
C VAL A 579 -41.09 -16.91 -34.59
N THR A 580 -41.87 -17.32 -35.60
CA THR A 580 -41.50 -17.18 -37.01
C THR A 580 -41.53 -15.72 -37.44
N ILE A 581 -40.40 -15.02 -37.31
CA ILE A 581 -40.17 -13.67 -37.84
C ILE A 581 -39.13 -13.75 -38.96
N THR A 582 -39.45 -13.16 -40.11
CA THR A 582 -38.55 -13.06 -41.27
C THR A 582 -37.48 -11.98 -41.04
N THR A 583 -36.22 -12.40 -41.03
CA THR A 583 -35.06 -11.52 -40.79
C THR A 583 -34.18 -11.35 -42.02
N HIS A 584 -34.14 -10.13 -42.56
CA HIS A 584 -33.08 -9.63 -43.44
C HIS A 584 -32.48 -8.34 -42.85
N SER A 585 -31.27 -8.00 -43.28
CA SER A 585 -30.54 -6.75 -42.95
C SER A 585 -29.92 -6.64 -41.53
N LYS A 586 -28.89 -7.46 -41.26
CA LYS A 586 -27.82 -7.17 -40.27
C LYS A 586 -26.41 -7.63 -40.72
N THR A 587 -26.27 -8.70 -41.49
CA THR A 587 -25.00 -9.45 -41.68
C THR A 587 -23.89 -8.75 -42.49
N HIS A 588 -24.19 -7.71 -43.28
CA HIS A 588 -23.23 -7.14 -44.25
C HIS A 588 -21.93 -6.58 -43.61
N GLY A 589 -22.00 -6.04 -42.39
CA GLY A 589 -20.88 -5.37 -41.73
C GLY A 589 -19.71 -6.25 -41.24
N PHE A 590 -19.77 -7.58 -41.41
CA PHE A 590 -18.63 -8.47 -41.14
C PHE A 590 -17.85 -8.83 -42.41
N ILE A 591 -18.47 -8.76 -43.58
CA ILE A 591 -17.87 -9.18 -44.86
C ILE A 591 -16.93 -8.11 -45.43
N GLU A 592 -17.26 -6.82 -45.31
CA GLU A 592 -16.43 -5.72 -45.83
C GLU A 592 -15.08 -5.55 -45.11
N GLU A 593 -14.99 -5.96 -43.84
CA GLU A 593 -13.82 -5.67 -42.99
C GLU A 593 -12.56 -6.46 -43.40
N ALA A 594 -12.72 -7.69 -43.90
CA ALA A 594 -11.60 -8.62 -44.15
C ALA A 594 -10.70 -8.27 -45.36
N SER A 595 -10.90 -7.11 -45.99
CA SER A 595 -10.40 -6.82 -47.36
C SER A 595 -9.30 -5.74 -47.49
N ARG A 596 -8.71 -5.18 -46.42
CA ARG A 596 -8.20 -3.78 -46.44
C ARG A 596 -6.73 -3.47 -46.00
N TRP A 597 -5.80 -4.41 -45.82
CA TRP A 597 -4.92 -4.36 -44.62
C TRP A 597 -3.34 -4.49 -44.79
N ILE A 598 -2.47 -3.52 -44.29
CA ILE A 598 -0.92 -3.40 -44.12
C ILE A 598 -0.48 -1.92 -43.62
N PRO A 599 0.73 -1.39 -43.10
CA PRO A 599 2.17 -1.77 -42.71
C PRO A 599 2.72 -1.31 -41.26
N ASP A 600 4.02 -0.91 -41.00
CA ASP A 600 4.85 -0.96 -39.68
C ASP A 600 5.73 0.29 -39.13
N ILE A 601 6.57 0.22 -38.01
CA ILE A 601 7.01 1.32 -36.99
C ILE A 601 8.53 1.40 -36.38
N THR A 602 8.91 2.30 -35.38
CA THR A 602 10.00 2.36 -34.22
C THR A 602 10.78 3.75 -33.94
N ASN A 603 11.63 4.19 -32.91
CA ASN A 603 11.91 4.08 -31.39
C ASN A 603 12.98 5.11 -30.68
N ASP A 604 13.10 5.20 -29.30
CA ASP A 604 14.29 5.43 -28.30
C ASP A 604 14.80 6.73 -27.47
N THR A 605 15.71 6.60 -26.41
CA THR A 605 15.90 7.40 -25.07
C THR A 605 17.30 7.47 -24.26
N ASP A 606 17.58 8.27 -23.13
CA ASP A 606 18.56 8.06 -21.91
C ASP A 606 18.69 9.12 -20.64
N HIS A 607 19.62 9.02 -19.60
CA HIS A 607 19.61 9.52 -18.11
C HIS A 607 20.81 10.33 -17.30
N SER A 608 20.74 10.66 -15.94
CA SER A 608 21.63 11.62 -15.06
C SER A 608 21.89 11.43 -13.44
N ARG A 609 22.34 12.43 -12.56
CA ARG A 609 23.05 12.35 -11.15
C ARG A 609 22.82 13.41 -9.92
N THR A 610 23.62 13.46 -8.76
CA THR A 610 23.39 14.07 -7.33
C THR A 610 24.58 14.76 -6.45
N ASN A 611 24.43 15.26 -5.15
CA ASN A 611 25.36 16.15 -4.24
C ASN A 611 25.31 16.09 -2.61
N SER A 612 26.14 16.82 -1.74
CA SER A 612 26.18 16.89 -0.16
C SER A 612 27.05 18.02 0.64
N THR A 613 26.97 18.31 2.01
CA THR A 613 27.69 19.42 2.84
C THR A 613 28.17 19.19 4.37
N ILE A 614 29.14 19.96 4.98
CA ILE A 614 29.71 19.94 6.40
C ILE A 614 30.21 21.32 6.98
N LEU A 615 30.36 21.53 8.32
CA LEU A 615 31.02 22.69 9.03
C LEU A 615 32.19 22.32 9.99
N VAL A 616 33.23 23.17 10.09
CA VAL A 616 34.43 23.07 10.96
C VAL A 616 34.61 24.29 11.90
N VAL A 617 35.05 24.08 13.15
CA VAL A 617 35.32 25.11 14.16
C VAL A 617 36.61 24.79 14.93
N ASP A 618 37.59 25.70 14.92
CA ASP A 618 38.86 25.60 15.65
C ASP A 618 39.43 27.03 15.77
N ASP A 619 40.19 27.40 16.81
CA ASP A 619 40.75 28.75 16.92
C ASP A 619 42.09 28.91 16.16
N ASN A 620 42.80 27.81 15.94
CA ASN A 620 44.03 27.75 15.16
C ASN A 620 43.76 27.76 13.65
N ALA A 621 44.35 28.73 12.94
CA ALA A 621 44.15 28.90 11.49
C ALA A 621 44.67 27.71 10.66
N ASP A 622 45.84 27.18 10.98
CA ASP A 622 46.48 26.08 10.27
C ASP A 622 45.66 24.79 10.41
N MET A 623 45.05 24.58 11.59
CA MET A 623 44.18 23.44 11.87
C MET A 623 42.86 23.53 11.08
N ARG A 624 42.23 24.72 11.01
CA ARG A 624 41.04 24.95 10.16
C ARG A 624 41.33 24.66 8.69
N GLU A 625 42.43 25.16 8.14
CA GLU A 625 42.80 24.92 6.73
C GLU A 625 43.08 23.44 6.46
N TYR A 626 43.80 22.77 7.37
CA TYR A 626 44.06 21.33 7.29
C TYR A 626 42.76 20.51 7.24
N LEU A 627 41.82 20.78 8.15
CA LEU A 627 40.53 20.07 8.24
C LEU A 627 39.67 20.29 6.98
N THR A 628 39.56 21.54 6.51
CA THR A 628 38.75 21.89 5.33
C THR A 628 39.18 21.09 4.10
N ARG A 629 40.49 21.09 3.80
CA ARG A 629 41.10 20.40 2.65
C ARG A 629 40.96 18.86 2.69
N VAL A 630 40.68 18.27 3.85
CA VAL A 630 40.46 16.82 4.00
C VAL A 630 39.04 16.41 3.60
N LEU A 631 38.04 17.30 3.77
CA LEU A 631 36.62 16.99 3.63
C LEU A 631 36.04 17.38 2.25
N ASP A 632 36.57 18.44 1.64
CA ASP A 632 36.13 19.07 0.38
C ASP A 632 36.03 18.12 -0.85
N LYS A 633 36.65 16.94 -0.78
CA LYS A 633 36.66 15.94 -1.86
C LYS A 633 35.36 15.15 -1.99
N ASN A 634 34.50 15.19 -0.98
CA ASN A 634 33.30 14.36 -0.88
C ASN A 634 32.07 15.13 -0.38
N TYR A 635 32.26 16.32 0.18
CA TYR A 635 31.25 17.17 0.79
C TYR A 635 31.62 18.64 0.56
N ASN A 636 30.65 19.53 0.40
CA ASN A 636 30.85 20.98 0.52
C ASN A 636 31.24 21.34 1.98
N VAL A 637 32.06 22.37 2.23
CA VAL A 637 32.64 22.63 3.57
C VAL A 637 32.61 24.10 3.99
N LEU A 638 32.26 24.35 5.26
CA LEU A 638 32.24 25.66 5.93
C LEU A 638 33.23 25.72 7.10
N ALA A 639 33.67 26.91 7.53
CA ALA A 639 34.61 27.08 8.64
C ALA A 639 34.30 28.30 9.54
N ALA A 640 34.62 28.21 10.83
CA ALA A 640 34.51 29.27 11.83
C ALA A 640 35.70 29.27 12.82
N SER A 641 36.04 30.43 13.39
CA SER A 641 37.20 30.65 14.26
C SER A 641 36.93 30.51 15.77
N ASN A 642 35.67 30.43 16.18
CA ASN A 642 35.25 30.34 17.58
C ASN A 642 33.76 29.94 17.68
N GLY A 643 33.30 29.52 18.86
CA GLY A 643 31.92 29.06 19.05
C GLY A 643 30.83 30.10 18.78
N ARG A 644 31.12 31.41 18.91
CA ARG A 644 30.12 32.46 18.62
C ARG A 644 29.86 32.61 17.12
N GLU A 645 30.91 32.53 16.32
CA GLU A 645 30.83 32.55 14.86
C GLU A 645 30.17 31.27 14.33
N ALA A 646 30.53 30.10 14.87
CA ALA A 646 29.88 28.83 14.56
C ALA A 646 28.35 28.89 14.82
N LEU A 647 27.93 29.45 15.96
CA LEU A 647 26.52 29.62 16.30
C LEU A 647 25.78 30.64 15.39
N GLN A 648 26.49 31.51 14.67
CA GLN A 648 25.91 32.35 13.62
C GLN A 648 25.74 31.58 12.30
N ILE A 649 26.72 30.74 11.92
CA ILE A 649 26.64 29.90 10.71
C ILE A 649 25.55 28.83 10.86
N VAL A 650 25.45 28.14 12.01
CA VAL A 650 24.40 27.13 12.23
C VAL A 650 22.99 27.72 12.02
N LYS A 651 22.78 28.98 12.39
CA LYS A 651 21.49 29.67 12.24
C LYS A 651 21.09 29.96 10.78
N THR A 652 22.00 29.83 9.80
CA THR A 652 21.63 29.85 8.37
C THR A 652 21.07 28.50 7.89
N GLY A 653 21.27 27.42 8.65
CA GLY A 653 20.78 26.07 8.32
C GLY A 653 21.57 25.37 7.21
N GLN A 654 22.88 25.63 7.11
CA GLN A 654 23.73 25.20 5.97
C GLN A 654 24.77 24.12 6.31
N ALA A 655 24.66 23.45 7.46
CA ALA A 655 25.64 22.45 7.91
C ALA A 655 24.95 21.16 8.36
N ASP A 656 25.33 20.03 7.76
CA ASP A 656 24.80 18.70 8.09
C ASP A 656 25.55 18.04 9.27
N LEU A 657 26.75 18.54 9.61
CA LEU A 657 27.61 18.08 10.71
C LEU A 657 28.58 19.18 11.18
N ILE A 658 28.94 19.19 12.46
CA ILE A 658 29.90 20.13 13.08
C ILE A 658 31.11 19.38 13.64
N ILE A 659 32.32 19.88 13.35
CA ILE A 659 33.57 19.49 14.04
C ILE A 659 34.05 20.70 14.86
N SER A 660 34.37 20.53 16.15
CA SER A 660 34.77 21.64 17.04
C SER A 660 35.98 21.30 17.91
N ASP A 661 36.94 22.21 18.10
CA ASP A 661 37.81 22.13 19.29
C ASP A 661 36.97 22.39 20.58
N ILE A 662 37.47 21.93 21.71
CA ILE A 662 36.93 22.19 23.05
C ILE A 662 37.42 23.54 23.58
N MET A 663 38.71 23.86 23.42
CA MET A 663 39.41 24.95 24.11
C MET A 663 39.62 26.17 23.22
N MET A 664 38.56 26.94 22.98
CA MET A 664 38.59 28.16 22.14
C MET A 664 38.24 29.44 22.93
N PRO A 665 38.80 30.61 22.56
CA PRO A 665 38.43 31.90 23.13
C PRO A 665 37.03 32.37 22.67
N VAL A 666 36.48 33.37 23.36
CA VAL A 666 35.16 34.03 23.09
C VAL A 666 33.92 33.15 23.32
N MET A 667 33.98 31.86 22.97
CA MET A 667 33.03 30.80 23.34
C MET A 667 33.70 29.44 23.14
N ASN A 668 33.75 28.62 24.18
CA ASN A 668 34.37 27.30 24.13
C ASN A 668 33.43 26.23 23.51
N GLY A 669 33.95 25.03 23.24
CA GLY A 669 33.20 23.96 22.57
C GLY A 669 31.96 23.49 23.34
N PHE A 670 32.05 23.37 24.67
CA PHE A 670 30.92 22.99 25.52
C PHE A 670 29.85 24.10 25.61
N GLU A 671 30.26 25.37 25.64
CA GLU A 671 29.33 26.52 25.58
C GLU A 671 28.60 26.63 24.24
N LEU A 672 29.25 26.24 23.13
CA LEU A 672 28.62 26.10 21.83
C LEU A 672 27.58 24.96 21.85
N LEU A 673 28.00 23.75 22.24
CA LEU A 673 27.15 22.56 22.28
C LEU A 673 25.89 22.79 23.13
N LYS A 674 26.05 23.35 24.33
CA LYS A 674 24.92 23.72 25.19
C LYS A 674 23.90 24.63 24.50
N LYS A 675 24.37 25.66 23.77
CA LYS A 675 23.49 26.61 23.04
C LYS A 675 22.87 26.03 21.76
N LEU A 676 23.39 24.92 21.26
CA LEU A 676 22.75 24.12 20.21
C LEU A 676 21.63 23.26 20.81
N ARG A 677 21.91 22.50 21.88
CA ARG A 677 20.91 21.66 22.56
C ARG A 677 19.76 22.47 23.20
N GLU A 678 20.01 23.70 23.66
CA GLU A 678 18.99 24.65 24.13
C GLU A 678 17.97 25.09 23.04
N GLN A 679 18.24 24.86 21.74
CA GLN A 679 17.36 25.25 20.63
C GLN A 679 16.73 24.03 19.94
N LYS A 680 15.40 23.89 20.04
CA LYS A 680 14.62 22.74 19.50
C LYS A 680 14.83 22.37 18.02
N LYS A 681 15.37 23.28 17.21
CA LYS A 681 15.68 23.03 15.78
C LYS A 681 17.11 22.51 15.58
N ASP A 682 18.04 23.00 16.40
CA ASP A 682 19.49 22.80 16.22
C ASP A 682 20.02 21.64 17.11
N SER A 683 19.22 21.19 18.08
CA SER A 683 19.57 20.14 19.03
C SER A 683 19.89 18.77 18.40
N ARG A 684 19.52 18.55 17.13
CA ARG A 684 19.76 17.33 16.35
C ARG A 684 21.05 17.35 15.50
N LEU A 685 21.81 18.45 15.49
CA LEU A 685 23.06 18.52 14.72
C LEU A 685 24.15 17.69 15.40
N PRO A 686 24.88 16.83 14.67
CA PRO A 686 25.94 16.02 15.25
C PRO A 686 27.22 16.86 15.44
N VAL A 687 27.80 16.79 16.63
CA VAL A 687 29.00 17.53 17.03
C VAL A 687 30.12 16.55 17.39
N ILE A 688 31.22 16.61 16.62
CA ILE A 688 32.46 15.87 16.89
C ILE A 688 33.46 16.81 17.57
N PHE A 689 33.86 16.50 18.81
CA PHE A 689 34.90 17.28 19.50
C PHE A 689 36.31 16.83 19.16
N LEU A 690 37.23 17.81 19.05
CA LEU A 690 38.67 17.60 18.96
C LEU A 690 39.32 17.94 20.31
N SER A 691 40.04 16.99 20.92
CA SER A 691 40.63 17.14 22.25
C SER A 691 42.14 16.94 22.26
N ALA A 692 42.87 17.78 23.01
CA ALA A 692 44.32 17.64 23.20
C ALA A 692 44.73 16.77 24.41
N ARG A 693 43.77 16.15 25.13
CA ARG A 693 44.03 15.30 26.31
C ARG A 693 43.72 13.83 26.00
N ALA A 694 44.65 12.94 26.36
CA ALA A 694 44.43 11.50 26.39
C ALA A 694 44.29 11.01 27.84
N GLY A 695 43.10 10.54 28.23
CA GLY A 695 42.83 10.03 29.57
C GLY A 695 41.32 9.79 29.79
N LYS A 696 40.98 8.87 30.70
CA LYS A 696 39.57 8.47 30.96
C LYS A 696 38.69 9.63 31.45
N GLU A 697 39.26 10.60 32.15
CA GLU A 697 38.55 11.75 32.73
C GLU A 697 37.88 12.60 31.64
N ALA A 698 38.58 12.86 30.53
CA ALA A 698 38.03 13.61 29.40
C ALA A 698 36.92 12.85 28.63
N THR A 699 36.87 11.51 28.76
CA THR A 699 35.77 10.70 28.21
C THR A 699 34.50 10.83 29.07
N ILE A 700 34.66 11.02 30.38
CA ILE A 700 33.54 11.23 31.31
C ILE A 700 32.95 12.63 31.10
N GLU A 701 33.77 13.68 31.08
CA GLU A 701 33.32 15.06 30.77
C GLU A 701 32.64 15.16 29.38
N GLY A 702 33.07 14.35 28.40
CA GLY A 702 32.44 14.29 27.07
C GLY A 702 31.08 13.59 27.06
N LEU A 703 30.91 12.51 27.84
CA LEU A 703 29.65 11.79 27.97
C LEU A 703 28.60 12.57 28.78
N GLU A 704 29.02 13.31 29.80
CA GLU A 704 28.15 14.19 30.60
C GLU A 704 27.65 15.43 29.84
N ALA A 705 28.22 15.73 28.66
CA ALA A 705 27.95 16.94 27.88
C ALA A 705 27.06 16.76 26.64
N GLU A 706 26.49 15.57 26.40
CA GLU A 706 25.69 15.23 25.21
C GLU A 706 26.41 15.44 23.85
N ALA A 707 27.72 15.14 23.78
CA ALA A 707 28.49 15.17 22.53
C ALA A 707 28.34 13.86 21.72
N ASP A 708 28.31 13.95 20.39
CA ASP A 708 28.01 12.80 19.52
C ASP A 708 29.25 11.92 19.23
N ASP A 709 30.45 12.52 19.16
CA ASP A 709 31.73 11.79 19.11
C ASP A 709 32.91 12.68 19.57
N TYR A 710 34.07 12.08 19.83
CA TYR A 710 35.30 12.75 20.23
C TYR A 710 36.55 12.11 19.61
N LEU A 711 37.47 12.97 19.17
CA LEU A 711 38.69 12.62 18.44
C LEU A 711 39.90 13.30 19.09
N ILE A 712 40.95 12.53 19.40
CA ILE A 712 42.12 13.02 20.14
C ILE A 712 43.18 13.55 19.16
N LYS A 713 43.64 14.79 19.36
CA LYS A 713 44.79 15.39 18.67
C LYS A 713 46.08 14.75 19.22
N PRO A 714 47.00 14.19 18.39
CA PRO A 714 46.97 14.12 16.93
C PRO A 714 46.18 12.91 16.39
N PHE A 715 45.35 13.15 15.38
CA PHE A 715 44.50 12.15 14.71
C PHE A 715 44.88 11.94 13.23
N SER A 716 44.37 10.89 12.60
CA SER A 716 44.57 10.63 11.16
C SER A 716 43.41 11.13 10.30
N SER A 717 43.71 11.57 9.07
CA SER A 717 42.68 12.03 8.11
C SER A 717 41.67 10.93 7.73
N LYS A 718 42.09 9.66 7.75
CA LYS A 718 41.22 8.50 7.48
C LYS A 718 40.23 8.28 8.62
N GLU A 719 40.66 8.42 9.87
CA GLU A 719 39.82 8.31 11.05
C GLU A 719 38.78 9.43 11.09
N LEU A 720 39.19 10.67 10.80
CA LEU A 720 38.27 11.81 10.69
C LEU A 720 37.17 11.55 9.66
N ILE A 721 37.53 11.17 8.42
CA ILE A 721 36.56 10.88 7.35
C ILE A 721 35.65 9.70 7.74
N ALA A 722 36.17 8.68 8.42
CA ALA A 722 35.37 7.55 8.90
C ALA A 722 34.33 7.99 9.94
N ARG A 723 34.71 8.76 10.96
CA ARG A 723 33.80 9.28 11.99
C ARG A 723 32.74 10.22 11.41
N VAL A 724 33.15 11.15 10.55
CA VAL A 724 32.24 12.03 9.79
C VAL A 724 31.22 11.24 8.98
N ARG A 725 31.67 10.22 8.22
CA ARG A 725 30.76 9.38 7.42
C ARG A 725 29.81 8.57 8.30
N THR A 726 30.29 8.05 9.43
CA THR A 726 29.44 7.33 10.40
C THR A 726 28.40 8.25 11.01
N GLN A 727 28.75 9.45 11.44
CA GLN A 727 27.79 10.38 12.06
C GLN A 727 26.76 10.91 11.05
N LEU A 728 27.17 11.26 9.82
CA LEU A 728 26.21 11.58 8.74
C LEU A 728 25.27 10.41 8.44
N ALA A 729 25.76 9.16 8.49
CA ALA A 729 24.91 7.97 8.30
C ALA A 729 24.00 7.68 9.49
N LEU A 730 24.42 7.97 10.73
CA LEU A 730 23.59 7.82 11.94
C LEU A 730 22.48 8.88 12.00
N VAL A 731 22.79 10.14 11.66
CA VAL A 731 21.79 11.21 11.59
C VAL A 731 20.82 11.00 10.43
N ALA A 732 21.29 10.49 9.28
CA ALA A 732 20.41 9.99 8.23
C ALA A 732 19.49 8.89 8.78
N LEU A 733 20.03 7.81 9.37
CA LEU A 733 19.24 6.68 9.88
C LEU A 733 18.21 7.08 10.97
N GLN A 734 18.55 8.02 11.85
CA GLN A 734 17.61 8.53 12.88
C GLN A 734 16.55 9.46 12.28
N SER A 735 16.93 10.32 11.33
CA SER A 735 15.99 11.15 10.57
C SER A 735 15.05 10.28 9.75
N ASP A 736 15.58 9.23 9.11
CA ASP A 736 14.83 8.26 8.31
C ASP A 736 13.87 7.46 9.17
N LEU A 737 14.26 6.96 10.36
CA LEU A 737 13.36 6.21 11.25
C LEU A 737 12.16 7.05 11.76
N GLU A 738 12.41 8.29 12.21
CA GLU A 738 11.33 9.17 12.69
C GLU A 738 10.46 9.66 11.51
N SER A 739 11.08 9.96 10.37
CA SER A 739 10.36 10.36 9.15
C SER A 739 9.60 9.19 8.52
N GLU A 740 10.11 7.96 8.59
CA GLU A 740 9.44 6.75 8.12
C GLU A 740 8.26 6.41 9.01
N ARG A 741 8.38 6.57 10.34
CA ARG A 741 7.25 6.41 11.27
C ARG A 741 6.13 7.42 10.99
N GLN A 742 6.44 8.69 10.78
CA GLN A 742 5.42 9.70 10.43
C GLN A 742 4.91 9.51 9.00
N ALA A 743 5.78 9.16 8.05
CA ALA A 743 5.40 8.85 6.68
C ALA A 743 4.60 7.55 6.57
N LEU A 744 4.70 6.59 7.48
CA LEU A 744 3.86 5.40 7.53
C LEU A 744 2.42 5.75 7.91
N LEU A 745 2.24 6.59 8.93
CA LEU A 745 0.93 7.12 9.31
C LEU A 745 0.30 7.94 8.16
N ILE A 746 1.07 8.84 7.55
CA ILE A 746 0.62 9.65 6.41
C ILE A 746 0.39 8.77 5.17
N LYS A 747 1.20 7.74 4.91
CA LYS A 747 1.01 6.77 3.82
C LYS A 747 -0.25 5.94 4.00
N ASP A 748 -0.61 5.53 5.23
CA ASP A 748 -1.85 4.79 5.49
C ASP A 748 -3.09 5.65 5.24
N GLU A 749 -3.10 6.89 5.71
CA GLU A 749 -4.17 7.85 5.42
C GLU A 749 -4.24 8.18 3.91
N HIS A 750 -3.09 8.44 3.26
CA HIS A 750 -3.01 8.63 1.81
C HIS A 750 -3.46 7.38 1.02
N LEU A 751 -3.16 6.16 1.48
CA LEU A 751 -3.56 4.92 0.81
C LEU A 751 -5.08 4.71 0.92
N LYS A 752 -5.67 5.00 2.09
CA LYS A 752 -7.12 5.00 2.30
C LYS A 752 -7.82 6.06 1.44
N GLN A 753 -7.25 7.26 1.35
CA GLN A 753 -7.77 8.34 0.52
C GLN A 753 -7.63 8.04 -0.98
N ALA A 754 -6.49 7.50 -1.41
CA ALA A 754 -6.24 7.04 -2.78
C ALA A 754 -7.20 5.91 -3.17
N ASN A 755 -7.43 4.92 -2.31
CA ASN A 755 -8.43 3.87 -2.53
C ASN A 755 -9.84 4.44 -2.69
N SER A 756 -10.25 5.39 -1.84
CA SER A 756 -11.54 6.08 -1.97
C SER A 756 -11.65 6.85 -3.29
N ASN A 757 -10.58 7.53 -3.72
CA ASN A 757 -10.54 8.31 -4.94
C ASN A 757 -10.54 7.43 -6.21
N LEU A 758 -9.75 6.35 -6.22
CA LEU A 758 -9.77 5.33 -7.27
C LEU A 758 -11.14 4.67 -7.39
N GLN A 759 -11.77 4.29 -6.27
CA GLN A 759 -13.12 3.72 -6.29
C GLN A 759 -14.15 4.69 -6.90
N LYS A 760 -14.10 5.98 -6.53
CA LYS A 760 -14.94 7.03 -7.12
C LYS A 760 -14.67 7.23 -8.62
N SER A 761 -13.39 7.29 -9.04
CA SER A 761 -12.99 7.35 -10.46
C SER A 761 -13.58 6.18 -11.25
N ASN A 762 -13.35 4.97 -10.76
CA ASN A 762 -13.71 3.70 -11.38
C ASN A 762 -15.24 3.54 -11.54
N THR A 763 -16.03 4.01 -10.57
CA THR A 763 -17.50 4.10 -10.67
C THR A 763 -17.95 5.15 -11.70
N ASN A 764 -17.37 6.37 -11.64
CA ASN A 764 -17.71 7.45 -12.56
C ASN A 764 -17.44 7.06 -14.03
N LEU A 765 -16.32 6.40 -14.32
CA LEU A 765 -15.98 5.92 -15.67
C LEU A 765 -16.95 4.85 -16.20
N SER A 766 -17.49 3.97 -15.34
CA SER A 766 -18.53 3.00 -15.76
C SER A 766 -19.87 3.67 -16.06
N GLN A 767 -20.30 4.66 -15.27
CA GLN A 767 -21.52 5.41 -15.56
C GLN A 767 -21.37 6.25 -16.85
N PHE A 768 -20.20 6.85 -17.04
CA PHE A 768 -19.81 7.59 -18.24
C PHE A 768 -19.82 6.71 -19.51
N ALA A 769 -19.26 5.49 -19.45
CA ALA A 769 -19.27 4.54 -20.57
C ALA A 769 -20.70 4.25 -21.08
N PHE A 770 -21.66 4.08 -20.16
CA PHE A 770 -23.05 3.77 -20.48
C PHE A 770 -23.75 4.94 -21.21
N VAL A 771 -23.67 6.16 -20.66
CA VAL A 771 -24.36 7.32 -21.25
C VAL A 771 -23.71 7.75 -22.58
N ALA A 772 -22.38 7.73 -22.66
CA ALA A 772 -21.65 8.01 -23.90
C ALA A 772 -22.04 7.03 -25.02
N SER A 773 -22.16 5.75 -24.70
CA SER A 773 -22.55 4.72 -25.68
C SER A 773 -23.96 4.97 -26.25
N HIS A 774 -24.91 5.40 -25.41
CA HIS A 774 -26.27 5.77 -25.84
C HIS A 774 -26.26 6.99 -26.78
N ASP A 775 -25.60 8.08 -26.39
CA ASP A 775 -25.65 9.33 -27.15
C ASP A 775 -24.83 9.29 -28.46
N LEU A 776 -23.92 8.32 -28.60
CA LEU A 776 -23.27 7.98 -29.87
C LEU A 776 -24.19 7.17 -30.81
N GLN A 777 -25.24 6.46 -30.35
CA GLN A 777 -26.17 5.77 -31.26
C GLN A 777 -26.99 6.74 -32.12
N GLU A 778 -27.48 7.82 -31.53
CA GLU A 778 -28.44 8.72 -32.17
C GLU A 778 -27.91 9.42 -33.44
N PRO A 779 -26.64 9.90 -33.52
CA PRO A 779 -26.05 10.34 -34.79
C PRO A 779 -25.75 9.18 -35.74
N VAL A 780 -25.16 8.07 -35.28
CA VAL A 780 -24.71 6.99 -36.19
C VAL A 780 -25.87 6.25 -36.86
N ARG A 781 -26.99 6.05 -36.15
CA ARG A 781 -28.21 5.53 -36.77
C ARG A 781 -28.73 6.45 -37.88
N LYS A 782 -28.62 7.77 -37.70
CA LYS A 782 -29.02 8.76 -38.71
C LYS A 782 -28.07 8.78 -39.91
N ILE A 783 -26.75 8.68 -39.69
CA ILE A 783 -25.77 8.47 -40.77
C ILE A 783 -26.19 7.25 -41.60
N SER A 784 -26.36 6.08 -40.97
CA SER A 784 -26.74 4.84 -41.67
C SER A 784 -28.06 4.96 -42.44
N THR A 785 -29.12 5.52 -41.85
CA THR A 785 -30.39 5.72 -42.54
C THR A 785 -30.28 6.68 -43.73
N PHE A 786 -29.58 7.81 -43.60
CA PHE A 786 -29.46 8.75 -44.72
C PHE A 786 -28.48 8.27 -45.81
N VAL A 787 -27.48 7.47 -45.46
CA VAL A 787 -26.61 6.76 -46.42
C VAL A 787 -27.42 5.75 -47.25
N GLN A 788 -28.32 4.98 -46.63
CA GLN A 788 -29.24 4.08 -47.34
C GLN A 788 -30.26 4.82 -48.21
N MET A 789 -30.78 5.96 -47.74
CA MET A 789 -31.67 6.80 -48.54
C MET A 789 -30.96 7.47 -49.72
N LEU A 790 -29.68 7.82 -49.56
CA LEU A 790 -28.84 8.37 -50.62
C LEU A 790 -28.60 7.32 -51.73
N ASP A 791 -28.19 6.10 -51.38
CA ASP A 791 -28.02 4.98 -52.32
C ASP A 791 -29.27 4.77 -53.20
N GLN A 792 -30.45 4.72 -52.58
CA GLN A 792 -31.74 4.56 -53.27
C GLN A 792 -32.19 5.77 -54.11
N ASN A 793 -31.52 6.93 -53.99
CA ASN A 793 -31.92 8.18 -54.65
C ASN A 793 -30.76 8.85 -55.42
N LEU A 794 -29.68 8.11 -55.77
CA LEU A 794 -28.50 8.62 -56.50
C LEU A 794 -28.82 9.31 -57.86
N GLY A 795 -30.02 9.12 -58.41
CA GLY A 795 -30.51 9.83 -59.61
C GLY A 795 -31.32 11.11 -59.36
N ASP A 796 -31.51 11.52 -58.09
CA ASP A 796 -32.25 12.73 -57.69
C ASP A 796 -31.31 13.69 -56.95
N MET A 797 -30.93 14.78 -57.63
CA MET A 797 -29.93 15.75 -57.14
C MET A 797 -30.38 16.47 -55.86
N GLU A 798 -31.63 16.91 -55.80
CA GLU A 798 -32.24 17.62 -54.65
C GLU A 798 -32.28 16.73 -53.40
N LYS A 799 -32.75 15.49 -53.54
CA LYS A 799 -32.77 14.51 -52.45
C LYS A 799 -31.36 14.10 -52.04
N SER A 800 -30.47 13.83 -53.00
CA SER A 800 -29.10 13.41 -52.72
C SER A 800 -28.35 14.46 -51.91
N LYS A 801 -28.39 15.73 -52.33
CA LYS A 801 -27.83 16.86 -51.57
C LYS A 801 -28.42 16.96 -50.17
N THR A 802 -29.75 16.87 -50.06
CA THR A 802 -30.48 16.88 -48.79
C THR A 802 -30.08 15.73 -47.85
N TYR A 803 -29.72 14.56 -48.37
CA TYR A 803 -29.23 13.44 -47.56
C TYR A 803 -27.76 13.61 -47.18
N LEU A 804 -26.90 14.08 -48.09
CA LEU A 804 -25.48 14.40 -47.84
C LEU A 804 -25.32 15.41 -46.71
N GLU A 805 -26.09 16.50 -46.73
CA GLU A 805 -26.11 17.52 -45.66
C GLU A 805 -26.49 16.91 -44.29
N LYS A 806 -27.46 15.99 -44.26
CA LYS A 806 -27.89 15.29 -43.03
C LYS A 806 -26.88 14.24 -42.54
N ILE A 807 -26.16 13.59 -43.45
CA ILE A 807 -25.02 12.71 -43.13
C ILE A 807 -23.90 13.54 -42.51
N LYS A 808 -23.44 14.61 -43.19
CA LYS A 808 -22.40 15.52 -42.71
C LYS A 808 -22.74 16.08 -41.34
N TYR A 809 -23.93 16.66 -41.15
CA TYR A 809 -24.38 17.18 -39.85
C TYR A 809 -24.35 16.12 -38.73
N SER A 810 -24.76 14.88 -39.04
CA SER A 810 -24.76 13.79 -38.06
C SER A 810 -23.34 13.32 -37.71
N ALA A 811 -22.43 13.31 -38.69
CA ALA A 811 -21.02 12.97 -38.53
C ALA A 811 -20.24 14.06 -37.76
N SER A 812 -20.39 15.33 -38.11
CA SER A 812 -19.77 16.45 -37.38
C SER A 812 -20.24 16.49 -35.92
N ARG A 813 -21.52 16.19 -35.65
CA ARG A 813 -22.00 16.04 -34.26
C ARG A 813 -21.32 14.87 -33.52
N MET A 814 -21.06 13.75 -34.20
CA MET A 814 -20.32 12.63 -33.59
C MET A 814 -18.88 13.04 -33.27
N ALA A 815 -18.22 13.81 -34.13
CA ALA A 815 -16.84 14.28 -33.92
C ALA A 815 -16.73 15.15 -32.66
N VAL A 816 -17.65 16.10 -32.47
CA VAL A 816 -17.71 16.92 -31.26
C VAL A 816 -17.99 16.07 -30.03
N LEU A 817 -18.93 15.10 -30.09
CA LEU A 817 -19.20 14.18 -28.97
C LEU A 817 -17.97 13.36 -28.56
N ILE A 818 -17.17 12.86 -29.51
CA ILE A 818 -15.93 12.11 -29.22
C ILE A 818 -14.85 13.04 -28.65
N SER A 819 -14.76 14.29 -29.13
CA SER A 819 -13.77 15.27 -28.65
C SER A 819 -14.09 15.76 -27.21
N ASP A 820 -15.36 16.01 -26.91
CA ASP A 820 -15.85 16.33 -25.56
C ASP A 820 -15.56 15.15 -24.59
N LEU A 821 -15.84 13.92 -25.03
CA LEU A 821 -15.61 12.68 -24.28
C LEU A 821 -14.12 12.45 -23.98
N LEU A 822 -13.25 12.62 -24.98
CA LEU A 822 -11.79 12.59 -24.83
C LEU A 822 -11.30 13.65 -23.84
N SER A 823 -11.73 14.90 -24.02
CA SER A 823 -11.39 16.02 -23.13
C SER A 823 -11.70 15.67 -21.67
N PHE A 824 -12.88 15.11 -21.40
CA PHE A 824 -13.28 14.71 -20.05
C PHE A 824 -12.42 13.58 -19.46
N SER A 825 -11.98 12.61 -20.29
CA SER A 825 -11.05 11.56 -19.88
C SER A 825 -9.64 12.12 -19.59
N GLU A 826 -9.10 12.96 -20.48
CA GLU A 826 -7.78 13.57 -20.36
C GLU A 826 -7.69 14.59 -19.21
N LEU A 827 -8.81 15.22 -18.85
CA LEU A 827 -8.96 16.02 -17.63
C LEU A 827 -8.78 15.23 -16.32
N SER A 828 -8.68 13.90 -16.39
CA SER A 828 -8.42 13.02 -15.23
C SER A 828 -7.05 12.33 -15.26
N LYS A 829 -6.30 12.39 -16.37
CA LYS A 829 -5.05 11.63 -16.58
C LYS A 829 -3.77 12.23 -16.01
N THR A 830 -3.69 13.56 -15.91
CA THR A 830 -2.40 14.25 -15.96
C THR A 830 -2.03 14.93 -14.64
N GLU A 831 -0.79 14.70 -14.21
CA GLU A 831 -0.03 15.67 -13.42
C GLU A 831 0.14 16.93 -14.27
N LYS A 832 -0.15 18.11 -13.73
CA LYS A 832 -0.18 19.36 -14.51
C LYS A 832 0.61 20.46 -13.82
N VAL A 833 1.48 21.11 -14.58
CA VAL A 833 2.16 22.34 -14.16
C VAL A 833 1.12 23.45 -14.13
N PHE A 834 0.97 24.10 -12.97
CA PHE A 834 0.26 25.36 -12.84
C PHE A 834 1.23 26.51 -13.16
N GLU A 835 0.79 27.48 -13.93
CA GLU A 835 1.56 28.68 -14.28
C GLU A 835 0.72 29.96 -14.13
N LYS A 836 1.36 31.12 -14.24
CA LYS A 836 0.67 32.43 -14.11
C LYS A 836 -0.06 32.78 -15.39
N VAL A 837 -1.35 32.46 -15.43
CA VAL A 837 -2.26 32.69 -16.56
C VAL A 837 -2.94 34.05 -16.44
N ASP A 838 -2.76 34.88 -17.47
CA ASP A 838 -3.50 36.14 -17.64
C ASP A 838 -4.83 35.88 -18.35
N LEU A 839 -5.93 35.94 -17.60
CA LEU A 839 -7.26 35.61 -18.11
C LEU A 839 -7.79 36.64 -19.12
N ASN A 840 -7.26 37.87 -19.14
CA ASN A 840 -7.64 38.87 -20.13
C ASN A 840 -7.24 38.41 -21.54
N LYS A 841 -6.01 37.88 -21.68
CA LYS A 841 -5.50 37.33 -22.95
C LYS A 841 -6.25 36.08 -23.40
N ILE A 842 -6.72 35.26 -22.45
CA ILE A 842 -7.57 34.11 -22.78
C ILE A 842 -8.93 34.57 -23.33
N VAL A 843 -9.57 35.57 -22.71
CA VAL A 843 -10.80 36.16 -23.25
C VAL A 843 -10.58 36.84 -24.59
N GLU A 844 -9.46 37.54 -24.78
CA GLU A 844 -9.12 38.21 -26.03
C GLU A 844 -8.92 37.21 -27.18
N ASN A 845 -8.12 36.16 -26.97
CA ASN A 845 -7.94 35.07 -27.94
C ASN A 845 -9.27 34.40 -28.29
N ILE A 846 -10.08 34.03 -27.29
CA ILE A 846 -11.39 33.39 -27.52
C ILE A 846 -12.35 34.34 -28.24
N LYS A 847 -12.32 35.66 -27.96
CA LYS A 847 -13.14 36.63 -28.71
C LYS A 847 -12.73 36.73 -30.18
N ASN A 848 -11.46 36.49 -30.51
CA ASN A 848 -11.00 36.37 -31.90
C ASN A 848 -11.44 35.03 -32.51
N ASP A 849 -11.36 33.91 -31.77
CA ASP A 849 -11.84 32.58 -32.22
C ASP A 849 -13.35 32.54 -32.52
N PHE A 850 -14.13 33.50 -31.99
CA PHE A 850 -15.58 33.63 -32.16
C PHE A 850 -16.00 34.87 -32.97
N ASP A 851 -15.08 35.56 -33.65
CA ASP A 851 -15.32 36.85 -34.31
C ASP A 851 -16.52 36.85 -35.27
N LEU A 852 -16.55 35.93 -36.23
CA LEU A 852 -17.63 35.71 -37.19
C LEU A 852 -18.99 35.50 -36.53
N ILE A 853 -19.05 34.71 -35.45
CA ILE A 853 -20.30 34.39 -34.73
C ILE A 853 -20.79 35.61 -33.93
N ILE A 854 -19.86 36.41 -33.41
CA ILE A 854 -20.16 37.68 -32.72
C ILE A 854 -20.69 38.72 -33.71
N GLU A 855 -20.08 38.82 -34.91
CA GLU A 855 -20.55 39.72 -35.97
C GLU A 855 -21.90 39.29 -36.56
N GLU A 856 -22.08 38.01 -36.95
CA GLU A 856 -23.32 37.46 -37.50
C GLU A 856 -24.52 37.67 -36.57
N LYS A 857 -24.32 37.51 -35.25
CA LYS A 857 -25.37 37.71 -34.23
C LYS A 857 -25.48 39.15 -33.72
N HIS A 858 -24.62 40.05 -34.17
CA HIS A 858 -24.48 41.41 -33.65
C HIS A 858 -24.34 41.45 -32.11
N ALA A 859 -23.56 40.53 -31.56
CA ALA A 859 -23.41 40.33 -30.12
C ALA A 859 -22.47 41.36 -29.47
N SER A 860 -22.71 41.68 -28.20
CA SER A 860 -21.86 42.55 -27.39
C SER A 860 -21.19 41.76 -26.27
N VAL A 861 -19.89 41.51 -26.39
CA VAL A 861 -19.09 40.79 -25.36
C VAL A 861 -18.24 41.79 -24.58
N GLN A 862 -18.76 42.21 -23.42
CA GLN A 862 -18.15 43.16 -22.50
C GLN A 862 -17.36 42.40 -21.43
N CYS A 863 -16.12 42.80 -21.17
CA CYS A 863 -15.27 42.18 -20.16
C CYS A 863 -14.69 43.28 -19.26
N SER A 864 -14.82 43.15 -17.94
CA SER A 864 -14.03 43.96 -17.01
C SER A 864 -12.60 43.45 -16.93
N ALA A 865 -11.71 44.16 -16.23
CA ALA A 865 -10.41 43.59 -15.89
C ALA A 865 -10.58 42.24 -15.17
N LEU A 866 -9.84 41.23 -15.63
CA LEU A 866 -9.76 39.90 -15.03
C LEU A 866 -8.40 39.71 -14.34
N PRO A 867 -8.31 38.85 -13.32
CA PRO A 867 -7.07 38.62 -12.61
C PRO A 867 -6.08 37.76 -13.40
N VAL A 868 -4.80 37.89 -13.05
CA VAL A 868 -3.80 36.85 -13.32
C VAL A 868 -3.90 35.83 -12.19
N ILE A 869 -4.04 34.55 -12.52
CA ILE A 869 -4.17 33.46 -11.54
C ILE A 869 -3.14 32.35 -11.80
N ASN A 870 -2.89 31.52 -10.78
CA ASN A 870 -2.11 30.31 -10.92
C ASN A 870 -3.02 29.19 -11.48
N ALA A 871 -2.87 28.82 -12.76
CA ALA A 871 -3.79 27.93 -13.46
C ALA A 871 -3.13 27.19 -14.63
N ILE A 872 -3.90 26.34 -15.30
CA ILE A 872 -3.45 25.53 -16.44
C ILE A 872 -4.03 26.13 -17.73
N PRO A 873 -3.22 26.72 -18.64
CA PRO A 873 -3.70 27.56 -19.74
C PRO A 873 -4.79 26.92 -20.60
N GLY A 874 -4.55 25.71 -21.12
CA GLY A 874 -5.50 25.01 -22.00
C GLY A 874 -6.84 24.69 -21.32
N GLN A 875 -6.82 24.44 -20.00
CA GLN A 875 -8.06 24.25 -19.24
C GLN A 875 -8.82 25.57 -19.05
N MET A 876 -8.13 26.68 -18.79
CA MET A 876 -8.77 28.00 -18.72
C MET A 876 -9.36 28.39 -20.09
N THR A 877 -8.65 28.16 -21.19
CA THR A 877 -9.20 28.38 -22.54
C THR A 877 -10.45 27.55 -22.80
N GLN A 878 -10.44 26.25 -22.46
CA GLN A 878 -11.61 25.38 -22.65
C GLN A 878 -12.81 25.77 -21.76
N LEU A 879 -12.56 26.15 -20.50
CA LEU A 879 -13.58 26.63 -19.56
C LEU A 879 -14.28 27.91 -20.07
N PHE A 880 -13.48 28.91 -20.46
CA PHE A 880 -13.99 30.19 -20.94
C PHE A 880 -14.69 30.05 -22.30
N SER A 881 -14.14 29.23 -23.21
CA SER A 881 -14.74 28.97 -24.53
C SER A 881 -16.10 28.27 -24.42
N ASN A 882 -16.22 27.27 -23.53
CA ASN A 882 -17.50 26.60 -23.28
C ASN A 882 -18.58 27.55 -22.73
N LEU A 883 -18.21 28.45 -21.81
CA LEU A 883 -19.16 29.43 -21.23
C LEU A 883 -19.57 30.50 -22.25
N LEU A 884 -18.62 31.07 -23.00
CA LEU A 884 -18.92 32.05 -24.06
C LEU A 884 -19.75 31.43 -25.19
N SER A 885 -19.40 30.22 -25.63
CA SER A 885 -20.14 29.47 -26.66
C SER A 885 -21.58 29.21 -26.25
N ASN A 886 -21.85 28.86 -24.99
CA ASN A 886 -23.22 28.71 -24.49
C ASN A 886 -23.96 30.06 -24.46
N SER A 887 -23.32 31.13 -23.98
CA SER A 887 -23.91 32.47 -23.86
C SER A 887 -24.26 33.09 -25.23
N LEU A 888 -23.45 32.83 -26.27
CA LEU A 888 -23.75 33.22 -27.66
C LEU A 888 -24.88 32.40 -28.32
N LYS A 889 -25.30 31.29 -27.69
CA LYS A 889 -26.08 30.22 -28.32
C LYS A 889 -27.51 30.14 -27.82
N TYR A 890 -27.73 30.23 -26.51
CA TYR A 890 -29.05 30.08 -25.88
C TYR A 890 -29.79 31.42 -25.74
N VAL A 891 -29.94 32.13 -26.86
CA VAL A 891 -30.61 33.43 -26.96
C VAL A 891 -31.80 33.30 -27.92
N GLU A 892 -32.87 34.08 -27.70
CA GLU A 892 -34.02 34.13 -28.61
C GLU A 892 -33.62 34.71 -29.98
N LYS A 893 -34.31 34.30 -31.05
CA LYS A 893 -33.88 34.60 -32.44
C LYS A 893 -33.81 36.08 -32.78
N ASP A 894 -34.65 36.89 -32.15
CA ASP A 894 -34.76 38.33 -32.41
C ASP A 894 -34.01 39.20 -31.37
N LEU A 895 -33.37 38.57 -30.37
CA LEU A 895 -32.58 39.26 -29.34
C LEU A 895 -31.09 39.26 -29.71
N LYS A 896 -30.44 40.44 -29.59
CA LYS A 896 -28.98 40.54 -29.70
C LYS A 896 -28.32 40.01 -28.43
N PRO A 897 -27.37 39.06 -28.49
CA PRO A 897 -26.67 38.57 -27.30
C PRO A 897 -25.86 39.69 -26.65
N VAL A 898 -26.03 39.89 -25.34
CA VAL A 898 -25.21 40.76 -24.50
C VAL A 898 -24.63 39.90 -23.41
N ILE A 899 -23.30 39.83 -23.38
CA ILE A 899 -22.53 38.97 -22.49
C ILE A 899 -21.58 39.85 -21.69
N THR A 900 -21.70 39.81 -20.37
CA THR A 900 -20.83 40.53 -19.44
C THR A 900 -20.00 39.53 -18.66
N ILE A 901 -18.69 39.61 -18.80
CA ILE A 901 -17.72 38.86 -17.98
C ILE A 901 -17.12 39.83 -16.98
N SER A 902 -17.17 39.50 -15.69
CA SER A 902 -16.60 40.33 -14.63
C SER A 902 -15.86 39.52 -13.57
N SER A 903 -15.00 40.17 -12.78
CA SER A 903 -14.29 39.53 -11.67
C SER A 903 -14.40 40.32 -10.37
N SER A 904 -14.38 39.59 -9.25
CA SER A 904 -14.44 40.12 -7.89
C SER A 904 -13.69 39.19 -6.93
N LEU A 905 -13.28 39.68 -5.76
CA LEU A 905 -12.78 38.82 -4.67
C LEU A 905 -13.97 38.23 -3.92
N LEU A 906 -13.92 36.93 -3.61
CA LEU A 906 -14.96 36.22 -2.89
C LEU A 906 -14.86 36.54 -1.37
N PRO A 907 -15.96 36.95 -0.70
CA PRO A 907 -15.94 37.22 0.74
C PRO A 907 -15.61 35.98 1.58
N ILE A 908 -14.92 36.17 2.72
CA ILE A 908 -14.58 35.09 3.65
C ILE A 908 -15.84 34.34 4.11
N GLU A 909 -16.92 35.07 4.39
CA GLU A 909 -18.22 34.50 4.76
C GLU A 909 -18.88 33.62 3.68
N GLU A 910 -18.46 33.71 2.41
CA GLU A 910 -18.92 32.81 1.34
C GLU A 910 -17.97 31.62 1.17
N ILE A 911 -16.67 31.82 1.43
CA ILE A 911 -15.68 30.74 1.48
C ILE A 911 -16.01 29.75 2.60
N GLU A 912 -16.34 30.23 3.80
CA GLU A 912 -16.72 29.38 4.95
C GLU A 912 -18.04 28.62 4.74
N LYS A 913 -18.94 29.11 3.87
CA LYS A 913 -20.24 28.48 3.58
C LYS A 913 -20.15 27.41 2.48
N ASN A 914 -19.12 27.42 1.63
CA ASN A 914 -18.95 26.42 0.58
C ASN A 914 -17.91 25.36 0.98
N SER A 915 -18.39 24.16 1.31
CA SER A 915 -17.56 23.01 1.72
C SER A 915 -16.62 22.46 0.64
N ALA A 916 -16.69 22.94 -0.60
CA ALA A 916 -15.72 22.64 -1.66
C ALA A 916 -14.48 23.56 -1.62
N LEU A 917 -14.49 24.65 -0.85
CA LEU A 917 -13.42 25.65 -0.79
C LEU A 917 -12.55 25.49 0.46
N SER A 918 -11.30 25.94 0.38
CA SER A 918 -10.37 25.92 1.51
C SER A 918 -10.38 27.27 2.24
N PRO A 919 -10.74 27.36 3.54
CA PRO A 919 -10.84 28.64 4.26
C PRO A 919 -9.50 29.40 4.36
N ASN A 920 -8.37 28.71 4.20
CA ASN A 920 -7.03 29.31 4.19
C ASN A 920 -6.59 29.85 2.81
N LYS A 921 -7.46 29.85 1.78
CA LYS A 921 -7.16 30.39 0.44
C LYS A 921 -8.03 31.60 0.11
N VAL A 922 -7.45 32.55 -0.62
CA VAL A 922 -8.19 33.66 -1.25
C VAL A 922 -8.68 33.21 -2.62
N TYR A 923 -9.89 33.63 -2.98
CA TYR A 923 -10.58 33.21 -4.20
C TYR A 923 -11.09 34.42 -5.00
N TYR A 924 -11.03 34.32 -6.32
CA TYR A 924 -11.75 35.19 -7.25
C TYR A 924 -13.06 34.54 -7.66
N LYS A 925 -14.14 35.32 -7.66
CA LYS A 925 -15.42 34.99 -8.29
C LYS A 925 -15.47 35.67 -9.65
N ILE A 926 -15.48 34.86 -10.71
CA ILE A 926 -15.61 35.29 -12.11
C ILE A 926 -17.05 35.04 -12.54
N GLU A 927 -17.76 36.10 -12.87
CA GLU A 927 -19.19 36.08 -13.18
C GLU A 927 -19.41 36.27 -14.68
N PHE A 928 -19.97 35.25 -15.34
CA PHE A 928 -20.43 35.30 -16.72
C PHE A 928 -21.95 35.49 -16.70
N LYS A 929 -22.41 36.64 -17.19
CA LYS A 929 -23.83 37.00 -17.28
C LYS A 929 -24.23 37.18 -18.73
N ASP A 930 -25.30 36.50 -19.15
CA ASP A 930 -25.90 36.69 -20.46
C ASP A 930 -27.33 37.29 -20.36
N ASN A 931 -27.93 37.61 -21.51
CA ASN A 931 -29.32 38.02 -21.67
C ASN A 931 -30.16 36.97 -22.43
N GLY A 932 -29.77 35.70 -22.37
CA GLY A 932 -30.42 34.60 -23.08
C GLY A 932 -31.75 34.16 -22.48
N ILE A 933 -32.18 32.95 -22.86
CA ILE A 933 -33.46 32.35 -22.44
C ILE A 933 -33.55 32.01 -20.93
N GLY A 934 -32.45 32.16 -20.20
CA GLY A 934 -32.38 31.83 -18.77
C GLY A 934 -32.40 30.33 -18.48
N ILE A 935 -32.35 29.98 -17.19
CA ILE A 935 -32.40 28.60 -16.69
C ILE A 935 -33.33 28.54 -15.49
N ASP A 936 -34.34 27.67 -15.59
CA ASP A 936 -35.31 27.37 -14.54
C ASP A 936 -34.65 26.64 -13.35
N GLU A 937 -34.99 27.07 -12.14
CA GLU A 937 -34.43 26.60 -10.86
C GLU A 937 -34.44 25.06 -10.72
N LYS A 938 -35.49 24.38 -11.23
CA LYS A 938 -35.62 22.90 -11.17
C LYS A 938 -34.55 22.13 -11.97
N TYR A 939 -33.73 22.84 -12.75
CA TYR A 939 -32.63 22.25 -13.52
C TYR A 939 -31.24 22.58 -12.96
N VAL A 940 -31.10 23.47 -11.97
CA VAL A 940 -29.81 23.99 -11.48
C VAL A 940 -28.84 22.87 -11.05
N GLU A 941 -29.30 21.88 -10.29
CA GLU A 941 -28.47 20.73 -9.90
C GLU A 941 -28.08 19.82 -11.08
N ARG A 942 -28.87 19.86 -12.16
CA ARG A 942 -28.78 18.91 -13.28
C ARG A 942 -27.96 19.43 -14.45
N ILE A 943 -27.76 20.75 -14.62
CA ILE A 943 -27.04 21.30 -15.78
C ILE A 943 -25.55 20.90 -15.85
N PHE A 944 -24.97 20.50 -14.72
CA PHE A 944 -23.58 20.03 -14.62
C PHE A 944 -23.46 18.49 -14.76
N VAL A 945 -24.56 17.77 -14.96
CA VAL A 945 -24.58 16.33 -15.24
C VAL A 945 -24.31 16.11 -16.73
N MET A 946 -23.34 15.26 -17.06
CA MET A 946 -23.00 14.95 -18.46
C MET A 946 -24.22 14.47 -19.26
N PHE A 947 -24.30 14.93 -20.51
CA PHE A 947 -25.38 14.67 -21.47
C PHE A 947 -26.77 15.24 -21.09
N GLN A 948 -26.91 15.94 -19.95
CA GLN A 948 -28.15 16.64 -19.63
C GLN A 948 -28.37 17.80 -20.62
N ARG A 949 -29.58 17.90 -21.16
CA ARG A 949 -30.03 19.00 -22.03
C ARG A 949 -31.37 19.53 -21.53
N LEU A 950 -31.62 20.82 -21.74
CA LEU A 950 -32.83 21.52 -21.25
C LEU A 950 -33.85 21.82 -22.37
N HIS A 951 -33.39 21.98 -23.62
CA HIS A 951 -34.21 22.39 -24.77
C HIS A 951 -34.18 21.34 -25.89
N SER A 952 -35.16 21.40 -26.79
CA SER A 952 -35.29 20.40 -27.86
C SER A 952 -34.19 20.54 -28.91
N LYS A 953 -33.95 19.45 -29.64
CA LYS A 953 -32.94 19.39 -30.71
C LYS A 953 -33.29 20.26 -31.94
N SER A 954 -34.54 20.74 -32.02
CA SER A 954 -35.06 21.69 -32.99
C SER A 954 -34.84 23.16 -32.62
N GLU A 955 -34.62 23.45 -31.33
CA GLU A 955 -34.44 24.83 -30.83
C GLU A 955 -32.95 25.17 -30.70
N TYR A 956 -32.16 24.32 -30.03
CA TYR A 956 -30.76 24.65 -29.71
C TYR A 956 -29.74 23.51 -29.93
N SER A 957 -28.61 23.90 -30.53
CA SER A 957 -27.36 23.14 -30.66
C SER A 957 -26.83 22.54 -29.33
N GLY A 958 -26.25 21.33 -29.28
CA GLY A 958 -25.49 20.89 -28.09
C GLY A 958 -25.23 19.39 -27.91
N THR A 959 -24.17 19.09 -27.15
CA THR A 959 -23.79 17.75 -26.64
C THR A 959 -24.28 17.49 -25.21
N GLY A 960 -24.38 18.53 -24.38
CA GLY A 960 -24.67 18.40 -22.93
C GLY A 960 -23.43 18.03 -22.09
N ILE A 961 -22.22 18.09 -22.64
CA ILE A 961 -20.98 17.73 -21.92
C ILE A 961 -20.21 18.98 -21.46
N GLY A 962 -20.27 20.09 -22.20
CA GLY A 962 -19.46 21.30 -21.95
C GLY A 962 -19.54 21.88 -20.53
N LEU A 963 -20.71 21.92 -19.89
CA LEU A 963 -20.83 22.40 -18.50
C LEU A 963 -20.24 21.42 -17.47
N ALA A 964 -20.32 20.12 -17.71
CA ALA A 964 -19.65 19.12 -16.89
C ALA A 964 -18.13 19.19 -17.03
N ILE A 965 -17.62 19.49 -18.24
CA ILE A 965 -16.22 19.85 -18.48
C ILE A 965 -15.83 21.10 -17.68
N CYS A 966 -16.65 22.16 -17.70
CA CYS A 966 -16.42 23.35 -16.88
C CYS A 966 -16.28 22.99 -15.39
N LYS A 967 -17.22 22.21 -14.83
CA LYS A 967 -17.17 21.78 -13.43
C LYS A 967 -15.94 20.94 -13.09
N LYS A 968 -15.56 19.99 -13.95
CA LYS A 968 -14.35 19.18 -13.78
C LYS A 968 -13.08 20.04 -13.85
N ILE A 969 -13.02 21.04 -14.74
CA ILE A 969 -11.91 21.99 -14.81
C ILE A 969 -11.80 22.81 -13.52
N THR A 970 -12.89 23.39 -13.02
CA THR A 970 -12.83 24.23 -11.80
C THR A 970 -12.44 23.41 -10.57
N GLN A 971 -12.95 22.17 -10.46
CA GLN A 971 -12.54 21.22 -9.42
C GLN A 971 -11.05 20.83 -9.52
N ASN A 972 -10.52 20.63 -10.73
CA ASN A 972 -9.09 20.41 -10.96
C ASN A 972 -8.21 21.61 -10.54
N HIS A 973 -8.80 22.79 -10.31
CA HIS A 973 -8.12 24.00 -9.82
C HIS A 973 -8.50 24.33 -8.35
N HIS A 974 -9.06 23.39 -7.60
CA HIS A 974 -9.49 23.57 -6.20
C HIS A 974 -10.51 24.71 -5.98
N GLY A 975 -11.36 24.95 -6.99
CA GLY A 975 -12.50 25.86 -6.96
C GLY A 975 -13.82 25.15 -7.30
N ASP A 976 -14.88 25.95 -7.47
CA ASP A 976 -16.24 25.45 -7.71
C ASP A 976 -16.99 26.31 -8.74
N ILE A 977 -18.04 25.77 -9.35
CA ILE A 977 -18.89 26.46 -10.31
C ILE A 977 -20.37 26.20 -10.02
N TYR A 978 -21.13 27.29 -9.97
CA TYR A 978 -22.58 27.28 -9.81
C TYR A 978 -23.25 28.30 -10.73
N ILE A 979 -24.57 28.25 -10.78
CA ILE A 979 -25.43 29.16 -11.55
C ILE A 979 -26.40 29.86 -10.58
N ILE A 980 -26.71 31.13 -10.85
CA ILE A 980 -27.89 31.79 -10.29
C ILE A 980 -28.99 31.68 -11.38
N PRO A 981 -30.12 31.00 -11.10
CA PRO A 981 -31.19 30.83 -12.08
C PRO A 981 -31.88 32.16 -12.40
N GLY A 982 -32.56 32.20 -13.55
CA GLY A 982 -33.20 33.40 -14.07
C GLY A 982 -34.13 33.10 -15.23
N THR A 983 -35.15 33.94 -15.41
CA THR A 983 -36.13 33.85 -16.51
C THR A 983 -35.80 34.73 -17.71
N GLN A 984 -34.79 35.60 -17.58
CA GLN A 984 -34.18 36.40 -18.63
C GLN A 984 -32.69 36.50 -18.32
N GLY A 985 -31.87 35.80 -19.09
CA GLY A 985 -30.44 35.63 -18.84
C GLY A 985 -30.08 34.57 -17.80
N ALA A 986 -28.90 33.98 -17.93
CA ALA A 986 -28.24 33.15 -16.92
C ALA A 986 -27.02 33.86 -16.32
N VAL A 987 -26.64 33.48 -15.09
CA VAL A 987 -25.43 33.98 -14.42
C VAL A 987 -24.60 32.82 -13.88
N PHE A 988 -23.51 32.47 -14.57
CA PHE A 988 -22.56 31.45 -14.13
C PHE A 988 -21.47 32.08 -13.27
N ASN A 989 -21.29 31.56 -12.06
CA ASN A 989 -20.26 32.00 -11.12
C ASN A 989 -19.17 30.92 -11.06
N VAL A 990 -17.97 31.26 -11.52
CA VAL A 990 -16.77 30.43 -11.47
C VAL A 990 -15.88 30.92 -10.34
N ILE A 991 -15.60 30.08 -9.35
CA ILE A 991 -14.70 30.39 -8.23
C ILE A 991 -13.34 29.74 -8.50
N LEU A 992 -12.26 30.52 -8.49
CA LEU A 992 -10.88 30.05 -8.70
C LEU A 992 -9.93 30.68 -7.67
N PRO A 993 -8.95 29.93 -7.13
CA PRO A 993 -8.02 30.46 -6.14
C PRO A 993 -7.04 31.49 -6.74
N THR A 994 -6.51 32.38 -5.91
CA THR A 994 -5.47 33.34 -6.33
C THR A 994 -4.13 32.67 -6.67
N THR A 995 -3.82 31.57 -5.99
CA THR A 995 -2.49 30.93 -5.88
C THR A 995 -2.61 29.45 -5.55
#